data_AF-A0AAC9UP94-F1
#
_entry.id   AF-A0AAC9UP94-F1
#
_cell.length_a   1.000
_cell.length_b   1.000
_cell.length_c   1.000
_cell.angle_alpha   90.00
_cell.angle_beta   90.00
_cell.angle_gamma   90.00
#
_symmetry.space_group_name_H-M   'P 1'
#
loop_
_entity.id
_entity.type
_entity.pdbx_description
1 polymer ?
#
loop_
_entity_poly.entity_id
_entity_poly.type
_entity_poly.pdbx_seq_one_letter_code
_entity_poly.pdbx_strand_id
1 'polypeptide(L)'
;MTEKFNGAISATGVSLISQAIENNTKLQFLSVIGSSTSYTDGQLAKLTDTDLAKVSRNQAGHISNISVKDHDTVYFEITLDGNTVSADYGLNSVIILTKSGTTDHLFAILKSNQTQYMNAYDGKSSTNLQINVGFKITNTDAVSLEIDSAGTLTAADYKKLTEYTDSKSSTAESNANANTKKQVDGEAAIRKAEDDTEAKTRTTADNGLSKSIASEATTRTDADNAIKKDLSAVKNTADTAVHHGKPEQMSGGFKFSDNVTINGSSELKINTGSGSGDNVVLKGFNSGTSYGDMVTFGAGGHTIVGGGESARTLAQLILDGKVPGNLPQVGKDGEDTYIVADGNVHLISGFQDPAKAKNVDAANIVQQSDTTNWQKQPIFQPGTHRYAVCPSGKDFGEFLKSNAVPIGFSIIRDENAPATNFSVVKENTAWIYAIASQGTGVVTYVVSNGVGQGRKYTRNNDENDTRYMTRNNIIPASADLNDYKTAGFYFNSQTANAATMKNIPEKLAFSLEVTENAGCTQKFYTYLDTFEFSGIYVRNFYNNHWSAWKLLPFSDANTNSIDANTNWNNLIKSGTYLVMSTVPTAGHNNPPTNGGLWGFLVVQSSSQLGLDGFKVQKYYSAVDGGMSYVRTYSGANPTWSRWYSTPTDADISNLKNLITTHSSNKSNPHTVTAAQTGAYTKAETDTRINSHVNNKSNPHAVTAGQTGAYSKGEVDGKVKTLESATQELRTTIKGHHTTLIWMQVILHLCMVGQLHMASRKFFC
;
A
#
# COMPACT_ATOMS: atom_id res chain seq x y z
N MET A 1 -48.12 -44.81 -53.95
CA MET A 1 -47.26 -43.65 -54.25
C MET A 1 -46.71 -43.86 -55.65
N THR A 2 -46.97 -42.95 -56.58
CA THR A 2 -46.47 -43.04 -57.96
C THR A 2 -44.95 -43.13 -57.92
N GLU A 3 -44.36 -44.14 -58.58
CA GLU A 3 -42.91 -44.24 -58.74
C GLU A 3 -42.44 -42.94 -59.42
N LYS A 4 -41.69 -42.10 -58.71
CA LYS A 4 -41.19 -40.82 -59.25
C LYS A 4 -40.08 -41.03 -60.28
N PHE A 5 -39.43 -42.19 -60.23
CA PHE A 5 -38.35 -42.58 -61.11
C PHE A 5 -38.50 -44.04 -61.54
N ASN A 6 -38.15 -44.32 -62.80
CA ASN A 6 -37.96 -45.67 -63.33
C ASN A 6 -36.47 -45.90 -63.54
N GLY A 7 -35.93 -46.99 -63.01
CA GLY A 7 -34.51 -47.32 -63.09
C GLY A 7 -34.22 -48.58 -63.87
N ALA A 8 -33.08 -48.61 -64.58
CA ALA A 8 -32.52 -49.85 -65.11
C ALA A 8 -30.99 -49.85 -65.03
N ILE A 9 -30.40 -51.03 -64.85
CA ILE A 9 -28.97 -51.25 -65.09
C ILE A 9 -28.75 -51.17 -66.60
N SER A 10 -27.74 -50.40 -67.02
CA SER A 10 -27.40 -50.22 -68.43
C SER A 10 -26.72 -51.47 -69.02
N ALA A 11 -26.60 -51.53 -70.35
CA ALA A 11 -25.90 -52.64 -71.00
C ALA A 11 -24.41 -52.69 -70.59
N THR A 12 -23.77 -51.51 -70.43
CA THR A 12 -22.41 -51.42 -69.88
C THR A 12 -22.36 -51.93 -68.44
N GLY A 13 -23.30 -51.50 -67.59
CA GLY A 13 -23.37 -51.93 -66.18
C GLY A 13 -23.51 -53.44 -66.02
N VAL A 14 -24.35 -54.09 -66.83
CA VAL A 14 -24.49 -55.56 -66.85
C VAL A 14 -23.17 -56.23 -67.23
N SER A 15 -22.47 -55.73 -68.27
CA SER A 15 -21.17 -56.27 -68.68
C SER A 15 -20.11 -56.13 -67.58
N LEU A 16 -20.06 -54.98 -66.90
CA LEU A 16 -19.12 -54.73 -65.81
C LEU A 16 -19.39 -55.61 -64.59
N ILE A 17 -20.65 -55.88 -64.26
CA ILE A 17 -21.00 -56.84 -63.22
C ILE A 17 -20.48 -58.23 -63.58
N SER A 18 -20.69 -58.70 -64.81
CA SER A 18 -20.19 -60.01 -65.26
C SER A 18 -18.67 -60.09 -65.20
N GLN A 19 -17.96 -59.05 -65.66
CA GLN A 19 -16.50 -58.98 -65.60
C GLN A 19 -15.97 -58.95 -64.16
N ALA A 20 -16.65 -58.21 -63.26
CA ALA A 20 -16.28 -58.12 -61.86
C ALA A 20 -16.39 -59.48 -61.15
N ILE A 21 -17.45 -60.22 -61.44
CA ILE A 21 -17.65 -61.60 -60.94
C ILE A 21 -16.58 -62.55 -61.49
N GLU A 22 -16.30 -62.50 -62.79
CA GLU A 22 -15.33 -63.39 -63.44
C GLU A 22 -13.89 -63.14 -62.96
N ASN A 23 -13.52 -61.88 -62.73
CA ASN A 23 -12.17 -61.49 -62.32
C ASN A 23 -11.98 -61.38 -60.80
N ASN A 24 -13.03 -61.65 -60.01
CA ASN A 24 -13.04 -61.43 -58.55
C ASN A 24 -12.59 -60.00 -58.15
N THR A 25 -12.96 -59.01 -58.95
CA THR A 25 -12.70 -57.59 -58.70
C THR A 25 -13.97 -56.92 -58.21
N LYS A 26 -13.85 -55.86 -57.40
CA LYS A 26 -15.01 -55.13 -56.90
C LYS A 26 -15.27 -53.86 -57.72
N LEU A 27 -16.54 -53.62 -58.06
CA LEU A 27 -16.96 -52.35 -58.68
C LEU A 27 -16.95 -51.23 -57.63
N GLN A 28 -16.49 -50.04 -58.00
CA GLN A 28 -16.47 -48.86 -57.13
C GLN A 28 -17.52 -47.83 -57.59
N PHE A 29 -18.33 -47.32 -56.66
CA PHE A 29 -19.35 -46.31 -56.93
C PHE A 29 -18.92 -44.97 -56.34
N LEU A 30 -18.60 -43.98 -57.18
CA LEU A 30 -18.05 -42.71 -56.70
C LEU A 30 -18.92 -41.49 -56.98
N SER A 31 -19.79 -41.51 -58.00
CA SER A 31 -20.52 -40.29 -58.39
C SER A 31 -21.80 -40.58 -59.15
N VAL A 32 -22.72 -39.63 -59.06
CA VAL A 32 -23.88 -39.55 -59.96
C VAL A 32 -23.88 -38.23 -60.72
N ILE A 33 -24.58 -38.22 -61.86
CA ILE A 33 -24.85 -37.01 -62.63
C ILE A 33 -26.34 -36.74 -62.62
N GLY A 34 -26.73 -35.56 -62.14
CA GLY A 34 -28.04 -34.98 -62.41
C GLY A 34 -28.07 -34.39 -63.82
N SER A 35 -29.00 -34.83 -64.65
CA SER A 35 -29.04 -34.51 -66.08
C SER A 35 -30.42 -34.08 -66.56
N SER A 36 -30.42 -33.11 -67.49
CA SER A 36 -31.58 -32.73 -68.27
C SER A 36 -31.85 -33.63 -69.49
N THR A 37 -30.98 -34.60 -69.78
CA THR A 37 -31.19 -35.58 -70.86
C THR A 37 -32.38 -36.49 -70.54
N SER A 38 -33.29 -36.64 -71.50
CA SER A 38 -34.50 -37.47 -71.36
C SER A 38 -34.35 -38.82 -72.05
N TYR A 39 -34.89 -39.87 -71.42
CA TYR A 39 -34.90 -41.24 -71.94
C TYR A 39 -36.30 -41.85 -71.87
N THR A 40 -36.59 -42.77 -72.79
CA THR A 40 -37.76 -43.65 -72.74
C THR A 40 -37.43 -44.93 -71.96
N ASP A 41 -38.44 -45.61 -71.40
CA ASP A 41 -38.22 -46.82 -70.59
C ASP A 41 -37.52 -47.93 -71.40
N GLY A 42 -37.80 -48.03 -72.71
CA GLY A 42 -37.16 -49.00 -73.60
C GLY A 42 -35.70 -48.71 -73.95
N GLN A 43 -35.19 -47.51 -73.63
CA GLN A 43 -33.79 -47.13 -73.86
C GLN A 43 -32.88 -47.49 -72.68
N LEU A 44 -33.37 -47.43 -71.44
CA LEU A 44 -32.54 -47.45 -70.23
C LEU A 44 -31.58 -48.65 -70.16
N ALA A 45 -32.09 -49.86 -70.41
CA ALA A 45 -31.29 -51.09 -70.36
C ALA A 45 -30.35 -51.30 -71.57
N LYS A 46 -30.46 -50.46 -72.61
CA LYS A 46 -29.66 -50.56 -73.85
C LYS A 46 -28.51 -49.54 -73.90
N LEU A 47 -28.45 -48.61 -72.95
CA LEU A 47 -27.46 -47.55 -72.95
C LEU A 47 -26.05 -48.11 -72.68
N THR A 48 -25.06 -47.44 -73.28
CA THR A 48 -23.64 -47.79 -73.17
C THR A 48 -22.79 -46.57 -72.84
N ASP A 49 -21.49 -46.74 -72.62
CA ASP A 49 -20.54 -45.62 -72.42
C ASP A 49 -20.51 -44.62 -73.59
N THR A 50 -20.87 -45.05 -74.80
CA THR A 50 -20.98 -44.13 -75.95
C THR A 50 -22.11 -43.11 -75.75
N ASP A 51 -23.13 -43.47 -74.98
CA ASP A 51 -24.24 -42.59 -74.63
C ASP A 51 -23.91 -41.69 -73.44
N LEU A 52 -23.03 -42.14 -72.52
CA LEU A 52 -22.53 -41.32 -71.41
C LEU A 52 -21.87 -40.02 -71.88
N ALA A 53 -21.16 -40.07 -73.02
CA ALA A 53 -20.53 -38.88 -73.62
C ALA A 53 -21.56 -37.83 -74.10
N LYS A 54 -22.82 -38.21 -74.28
CA LYS A 54 -23.90 -37.35 -74.80
C LYS A 54 -24.83 -36.83 -73.69
N VAL A 55 -24.64 -37.28 -72.46
CA VAL A 55 -25.43 -36.88 -71.28
C VAL A 55 -25.09 -35.44 -70.87
N SER A 56 -26.11 -34.63 -70.58
CA SER A 56 -25.89 -33.31 -69.99
C SER A 56 -25.46 -33.43 -68.52
N ARG A 57 -24.41 -32.71 -68.13
CA ARG A 57 -23.83 -32.73 -66.78
C ARG A 57 -24.21 -31.48 -66.01
N ASN A 58 -25.47 -31.39 -65.61
CA ASN A 58 -26.01 -30.20 -64.96
C ASN A 58 -25.59 -30.09 -63.49
N GLN A 59 -25.40 -31.23 -62.81
CA GLN A 59 -24.96 -31.27 -61.43
C GLN A 59 -24.26 -32.59 -61.12
N ALA A 60 -23.25 -32.56 -60.26
CA ALA A 60 -22.72 -33.76 -59.63
C ALA A 60 -23.53 -34.10 -58.38
N GLY A 61 -23.61 -35.39 -58.06
CA GLY A 61 -24.13 -35.84 -56.78
C GLY A 61 -23.30 -36.99 -56.23
N HIS A 62 -23.63 -37.36 -55.00
CA HIS A 62 -22.91 -38.38 -54.26
C HIS A 62 -23.84 -39.52 -53.87
N ILE A 63 -23.23 -40.69 -53.63
CA ILE A 63 -23.93 -41.88 -53.18
C ILE A 63 -23.53 -42.15 -51.72
N SER A 64 -24.52 -42.38 -50.87
CA SER A 64 -24.39 -42.67 -49.45
C SER A 64 -25.21 -43.91 -49.07
N ASN A 65 -25.03 -44.36 -47.82
CA ASN A 65 -25.90 -45.33 -47.15
C ASN A 65 -26.19 -46.61 -47.95
N ILE A 66 -25.15 -47.19 -48.59
CA ILE A 66 -25.30 -48.37 -49.42
C ILE A 66 -25.52 -49.60 -48.55
N SER A 67 -26.56 -50.36 -48.83
CA SER A 67 -26.86 -51.61 -48.14
C SER A 67 -27.18 -52.72 -49.14
N VAL A 68 -26.65 -53.90 -48.86
CA VAL A 68 -26.99 -55.13 -49.60
C VAL A 68 -28.10 -55.83 -48.85
N LYS A 69 -29.18 -56.17 -49.54
CA LYS A 69 -30.30 -56.91 -48.97
C LYS A 69 -30.52 -58.20 -49.76
N ASP A 70 -30.80 -59.28 -49.04
CA ASP A 70 -31.20 -60.59 -49.58
C ASP A 70 -30.20 -61.19 -50.60
N HIS A 71 -28.92 -60.77 -50.54
CA HIS A 71 -27.81 -61.15 -51.42
C HIS A 71 -28.03 -60.91 -52.94
N ASP A 72 -29.13 -60.27 -53.33
CA ASP A 72 -29.50 -60.06 -54.74
C ASP A 72 -29.86 -58.61 -55.10
N THR A 73 -29.90 -57.70 -54.12
CA THR A 73 -30.27 -56.30 -54.35
C THR A 73 -29.33 -55.34 -53.60
N VAL A 74 -28.85 -54.32 -54.29
CA VAL A 74 -28.04 -53.24 -53.70
C VAL A 74 -28.88 -51.97 -53.65
N TYR A 75 -29.01 -51.40 -52.45
CA TYR A 75 -29.66 -50.13 -52.21
C TYR A 75 -28.64 -49.00 -52.16
N PHE A 76 -29.01 -47.87 -52.74
CA PHE A 76 -28.24 -46.64 -52.79
C PHE A 76 -29.10 -45.49 -52.28
N GLU A 77 -28.50 -44.61 -51.51
CA GLU A 77 -29.03 -43.27 -51.30
C GLU A 77 -28.24 -42.31 -52.18
N ILE A 78 -28.94 -41.60 -53.06
CA ILE A 78 -28.34 -40.61 -53.95
C ILE A 78 -28.72 -39.23 -53.43
N THR A 79 -27.73 -38.35 -53.28
CA THR A 79 -27.95 -36.95 -52.91
C THR A 79 -27.48 -36.01 -54.02
N LEU A 80 -28.41 -35.15 -54.48
CA LEU A 80 -28.14 -33.98 -55.31
C LEU A 80 -28.39 -32.74 -54.44
N ASP A 81 -27.31 -32.09 -53.97
CA ASP A 81 -27.38 -31.01 -52.96
C ASP A 81 -27.77 -29.63 -53.52
N GLY A 82 -27.67 -29.47 -54.85
CA GLY A 82 -28.04 -28.25 -55.58
C GLY A 82 -26.97 -27.16 -55.54
N ASN A 83 -25.86 -27.36 -54.84
CA ASN A 83 -24.87 -26.31 -54.57
C ASN A 83 -23.94 -26.02 -55.76
N THR A 84 -23.88 -26.93 -56.73
CA THR A 84 -23.05 -26.78 -57.94
C THR A 84 -23.86 -26.42 -59.19
N VAL A 85 -25.15 -26.10 -59.06
CA VAL A 85 -26.03 -25.82 -60.20
C VAL A 85 -25.80 -24.39 -60.70
N SER A 86 -25.31 -24.26 -61.92
CA SER A 86 -24.95 -22.97 -62.53
C SER A 86 -26.11 -22.26 -63.24
N ALA A 87 -27.17 -23.00 -63.61
CA ALA A 87 -28.37 -22.48 -64.26
C ALA A 87 -29.58 -23.37 -63.94
N ASP A 88 -30.77 -22.78 -63.88
CA ASP A 88 -32.02 -23.51 -63.67
C ASP A 88 -32.16 -24.62 -64.72
N TYR A 89 -32.50 -25.84 -64.30
CA TYR A 89 -32.72 -26.95 -65.22
C TYR A 89 -33.81 -27.91 -64.73
N GLY A 90 -34.41 -28.62 -65.68
CA GLY A 90 -35.29 -29.75 -65.39
C GLY A 90 -34.49 -31.05 -65.33
N LEU A 91 -34.50 -31.73 -64.18
CA LEU A 91 -33.93 -33.05 -63.98
C LEU A 91 -34.83 -34.11 -64.63
N ASN A 92 -34.33 -34.72 -65.70
CA ASN A 92 -35.00 -35.76 -66.46
C ASN A 92 -34.37 -37.14 -66.23
N SER A 93 -33.07 -37.18 -65.92
CA SER A 93 -32.41 -38.43 -65.56
C SER A 93 -31.30 -38.23 -64.52
N VAL A 94 -31.05 -39.29 -63.75
CA VAL A 94 -29.90 -39.42 -62.85
C VAL A 94 -29.06 -40.59 -63.33
N ILE A 95 -27.80 -40.31 -63.65
CA ILE A 95 -26.88 -41.28 -64.21
C ILE A 95 -25.94 -41.71 -63.10
N ILE A 96 -25.85 -43.02 -62.87
CA ILE A 96 -25.02 -43.62 -61.84
C ILE A 96 -23.77 -44.15 -62.52
N LEU A 97 -22.61 -43.72 -62.03
CA LEU A 97 -21.32 -44.10 -62.57
C LEU A 97 -20.61 -45.08 -61.67
N THR A 98 -19.86 -46.00 -62.27
CA THR A 98 -18.93 -46.88 -61.57
C THR A 98 -17.53 -46.73 -62.17
N LYS A 99 -16.49 -46.86 -61.34
CA LYS A 99 -15.11 -46.90 -61.82
C LYS A 99 -14.63 -48.33 -62.01
N SER A 100 -13.98 -48.55 -63.17
CA SER A 100 -13.17 -49.72 -63.45
C SER A 100 -11.78 -49.22 -63.86
N GLY A 101 -10.77 -49.43 -63.01
CA GLY A 101 -9.48 -48.76 -63.16
C GLY A 101 -9.59 -47.24 -62.93
N THR A 102 -9.19 -46.42 -63.91
CA THR A 102 -9.20 -44.95 -63.82
C THR A 102 -10.35 -44.29 -64.60
N THR A 103 -11.21 -45.08 -65.24
CA THR A 103 -12.23 -44.58 -66.17
C THR A 103 -13.62 -44.70 -65.54
N ASP A 104 -14.44 -43.65 -65.70
CA ASP A 104 -15.84 -43.67 -65.29
C ASP A 104 -16.69 -44.38 -66.36
N HIS A 105 -17.50 -45.33 -65.93
CA HIS A 105 -18.39 -46.10 -66.79
C HIS A 105 -19.86 -45.93 -66.38
N LEU A 106 -20.73 -46.01 -67.37
CA LEU A 106 -22.18 -45.99 -67.19
C LEU A 106 -22.64 -47.27 -66.49
N PHE A 107 -23.10 -47.16 -65.25
CA PHE A 107 -23.63 -48.30 -64.51
C PHE A 107 -25.14 -48.43 -64.70
N ALA A 108 -25.89 -47.43 -64.23
CA ALA A 108 -27.35 -47.45 -64.25
C ALA A 108 -27.92 -46.04 -64.49
N ILE A 109 -29.17 -45.99 -64.93
CA ILE A 109 -29.88 -44.73 -65.17
C ILE A 109 -31.22 -44.78 -64.46
N LEU A 110 -31.55 -43.70 -63.76
CA LEU A 110 -32.89 -43.40 -63.27
C LEU A 110 -33.52 -42.33 -64.17
N LYS A 111 -34.61 -42.68 -64.85
CA LYS A 111 -35.45 -41.74 -65.59
C LYS A 111 -36.49 -41.16 -64.64
N SER A 112 -36.65 -39.84 -64.65
CA SER A 112 -37.76 -39.20 -63.95
C SER A 112 -39.07 -39.37 -64.71
N ASN A 113 -40.14 -39.80 -64.03
CA ASN A 113 -41.47 -39.92 -64.64
C ASN A 113 -42.16 -38.56 -64.82
N GLN A 114 -41.71 -37.54 -64.09
CA GLN A 114 -42.06 -36.14 -64.28
C GLN A 114 -40.82 -35.29 -64.00
N THR A 115 -40.43 -34.43 -64.95
CA THR A 115 -39.28 -33.52 -64.83
C THR A 115 -39.29 -32.80 -63.48
N GLN A 116 -38.20 -32.94 -62.70
CA GLN A 116 -38.06 -32.24 -61.42
C GLN A 116 -37.32 -30.91 -61.65
N TYR A 117 -37.84 -29.82 -61.11
CA TYR A 117 -37.18 -28.52 -61.23
C TYR A 117 -36.00 -28.40 -60.26
N MET A 118 -34.85 -27.95 -60.74
CA MET A 118 -33.65 -27.68 -59.95
C MET A 118 -33.21 -26.24 -60.21
N ASN A 119 -33.20 -25.39 -59.17
CA ASN A 119 -32.79 -23.99 -59.31
C ASN A 119 -31.26 -23.79 -59.29
N ALA A 120 -30.79 -22.74 -59.95
CA ALA A 120 -29.42 -22.26 -59.87
C ALA A 120 -29.08 -21.83 -58.44
N TYR A 121 -27.84 -22.12 -58.02
CA TYR A 121 -27.36 -21.73 -56.69
C TYR A 121 -26.95 -20.26 -56.67
N ASP A 122 -27.65 -19.44 -55.89
CA ASP A 122 -27.42 -17.99 -55.74
C ASP A 122 -26.60 -17.64 -54.47
N GLY A 123 -26.04 -18.65 -53.80
CA GLY A 123 -25.36 -18.49 -52.51
C GLY A 123 -26.30 -18.47 -51.30
N LYS A 124 -27.63 -18.55 -51.51
CA LYS A 124 -28.64 -18.51 -50.44
C LYS A 124 -29.69 -19.63 -50.54
N SER A 125 -30.02 -20.10 -51.74
CA SER A 125 -31.08 -21.08 -51.99
C SER A 125 -30.65 -22.15 -52.99
N SER A 126 -30.97 -23.41 -52.69
CA SER A 126 -30.77 -24.57 -53.57
C SER A 126 -31.92 -25.57 -53.41
N THR A 127 -32.18 -26.35 -54.46
CA THR A 127 -33.10 -27.49 -54.41
C THR A 127 -32.28 -28.74 -54.11
N ASN A 128 -32.53 -29.36 -52.96
CA ASN A 128 -31.92 -30.64 -52.60
C ASN A 128 -32.87 -31.79 -52.95
N LEU A 129 -32.35 -32.83 -53.61
CA LEU A 129 -33.08 -34.06 -53.90
C LEU A 129 -32.30 -35.28 -53.39
N GLN A 130 -32.96 -36.04 -52.52
CA GLN A 130 -32.51 -37.35 -52.04
C GLN A 130 -33.35 -38.45 -52.70
N ILE A 131 -32.68 -39.46 -53.25
CA ILE A 131 -33.31 -40.59 -53.95
C ILE A 131 -32.83 -41.90 -53.34
N ASN A 132 -33.76 -42.68 -52.81
CA ASN A 132 -33.50 -44.04 -52.36
C ASN A 132 -33.88 -45.02 -53.48
N VAL A 133 -32.92 -45.83 -53.89
CA VAL A 133 -33.04 -46.67 -55.09
C VAL A 133 -32.43 -48.04 -54.80
N GLY A 134 -33.04 -49.10 -55.31
CA GLY A 134 -32.50 -50.46 -55.27
C GLY A 134 -32.36 -51.04 -56.66
N PHE A 135 -31.22 -51.66 -56.96
CA PHE A 135 -31.00 -52.42 -58.19
C PHE A 135 -30.73 -53.89 -57.87
N LYS A 136 -31.42 -54.77 -58.59
CA LYS A 136 -31.20 -56.21 -58.50
C LYS A 136 -29.91 -56.59 -59.24
N ILE A 137 -28.97 -57.23 -58.56
CA ILE A 137 -27.67 -57.65 -59.09
C ILE A 137 -27.47 -59.13 -58.75
N THR A 138 -27.18 -59.97 -59.76
CA THR A 138 -26.89 -61.39 -59.52
C THR A 138 -25.49 -61.48 -58.92
N ASN A 139 -25.38 -61.89 -57.65
CA ASN A 139 -24.14 -61.96 -56.84
C ASN A 139 -23.60 -60.58 -56.37
N THR A 140 -24.05 -60.15 -55.19
CA THR A 140 -23.74 -58.84 -54.60
C THR A 140 -22.35 -58.73 -53.95
N ASP A 141 -21.60 -59.83 -53.86
CA ASP A 141 -20.24 -59.86 -53.30
C ASP A 141 -19.19 -59.15 -54.20
N ALA A 142 -19.54 -58.89 -55.47
CA ALA A 142 -18.70 -58.20 -56.46
C ALA A 142 -18.72 -56.65 -56.36
N VAL A 143 -19.25 -56.09 -55.26
CA VAL A 143 -19.38 -54.63 -55.04
C VAL A 143 -18.47 -54.14 -53.90
N SER A 144 -17.71 -53.06 -54.11
CA SER A 144 -16.92 -52.35 -53.09
C SER A 144 -17.37 -50.90 -52.94
N LEU A 145 -17.21 -50.36 -51.73
CA LEU A 145 -17.51 -48.97 -51.41
C LEU A 145 -16.21 -48.24 -51.13
N GLU A 146 -15.84 -47.30 -51.99
CA GLU A 146 -14.87 -46.25 -51.66
C GLU A 146 -15.63 -44.94 -51.45
N ILE A 147 -15.41 -44.29 -50.30
CA ILE A 147 -15.99 -42.98 -50.00
C ILE A 147 -15.30 -41.96 -50.89
N ASP A 148 -16.08 -41.14 -51.60
CA ASP A 148 -15.56 -40.02 -52.38
C ASP A 148 -14.75 -39.09 -51.47
N SER A 149 -13.46 -38.95 -51.77
CA SER A 149 -12.55 -38.03 -51.11
C SER A 149 -13.05 -36.57 -51.11
N ALA A 150 -13.95 -36.19 -52.02
CA ALA A 150 -14.57 -34.87 -52.05
C ALA A 150 -15.62 -34.64 -50.92
N GLY A 151 -16.12 -35.70 -50.29
CA GLY A 151 -17.01 -35.64 -49.11
C GLY A 151 -16.26 -35.57 -47.78
N THR A 152 -14.93 -35.59 -47.79
CA THR A 152 -14.10 -35.39 -46.59
C THR A 152 -13.76 -33.91 -46.44
N LEU A 153 -13.82 -33.40 -45.19
CA LEU A 153 -13.49 -32.01 -44.88
C LEU A 153 -12.08 -31.68 -45.43
N THR A 154 -12.00 -30.82 -46.45
CA THR A 154 -10.69 -30.49 -47.04
C THR A 154 -9.88 -29.63 -46.06
N ALA A 155 -8.56 -29.62 -46.21
CA ALA A 155 -7.71 -28.72 -45.42
C ALA A 155 -8.07 -27.23 -45.63
N ALA A 156 -8.60 -26.88 -46.81
CA ALA A 156 -9.07 -25.54 -47.10
C ALA A 156 -10.37 -25.20 -46.35
N ASP A 157 -11.28 -26.16 -46.22
CA ASP A 157 -12.54 -25.98 -45.48
C ASP A 157 -12.30 -25.91 -43.97
N TYR A 158 -11.38 -26.73 -43.46
CA TYR A 158 -10.90 -26.60 -42.08
C TYR A 158 -10.33 -25.19 -41.83
N LYS A 159 -9.46 -24.70 -42.73
CA LYS A 159 -8.86 -23.36 -42.62
C LYS A 159 -9.90 -22.25 -42.63
N LYS A 160 -10.91 -22.31 -43.51
CA LYS A 160 -12.02 -21.34 -43.53
C LYS A 160 -12.83 -21.35 -42.24
N LEU A 161 -13.07 -22.54 -41.67
CA LEU A 161 -13.78 -22.68 -40.39
C LEU A 161 -12.97 -22.10 -39.22
N THR A 162 -11.65 -22.33 -39.22
CA THR A 162 -10.73 -21.71 -38.26
C THR A 162 -10.74 -20.19 -38.39
N GLU A 163 -10.58 -19.65 -39.61
CA GLU A 163 -10.60 -18.20 -39.87
C GLU A 163 -11.93 -17.54 -39.45
N TYR A 164 -13.06 -18.20 -39.69
CA TYR A 164 -14.37 -17.71 -39.24
C TYR A 164 -14.49 -17.70 -37.71
N THR A 165 -14.02 -18.76 -37.05
CA THR A 165 -14.03 -18.88 -35.59
C THR A 165 -13.15 -17.79 -34.95
N ASP A 166 -11.95 -17.59 -35.48
CA ASP A 166 -11.00 -16.59 -35.00
C ASP A 166 -11.53 -15.15 -35.19
N SER A 167 -12.20 -14.89 -36.31
CA SER A 167 -12.90 -13.62 -36.59
C SER A 167 -13.98 -13.30 -35.55
N LYS A 168 -14.80 -14.29 -35.19
CA LYS A 168 -15.85 -14.12 -34.17
C LYS A 168 -15.28 -13.92 -32.77
N SER A 169 -14.26 -14.69 -32.40
CA SER A 169 -13.54 -14.51 -31.13
C SER A 169 -12.91 -13.12 -31.03
N SER A 170 -12.24 -12.64 -32.09
CA SER A 170 -11.63 -11.30 -32.13
C SER A 170 -12.65 -10.17 -31.96
N THR A 171 -13.85 -10.32 -32.52
CA THR A 171 -14.94 -9.36 -32.37
C THR A 171 -15.48 -9.33 -30.93
N ALA A 172 -15.63 -10.50 -30.30
CA ALA A 172 -16.07 -10.61 -28.92
C ALA A 172 -15.05 -10.00 -27.95
N GLU A 173 -13.76 -10.26 -28.15
CA GLU A 173 -12.66 -9.68 -27.36
C GLU A 173 -12.59 -8.15 -27.50
N SER A 174 -12.75 -7.63 -28.72
CA SER A 174 -12.77 -6.18 -28.98
C SER A 174 -13.92 -5.48 -28.24
N ASN A 175 -15.11 -6.08 -28.25
CA ASN A 175 -16.27 -5.56 -27.53
C ASN A 175 -16.10 -5.63 -26.01
N ALA A 176 -15.51 -6.71 -25.48
CA ALA A 176 -15.19 -6.84 -24.07
C ALA A 176 -14.19 -5.76 -23.63
N ASN A 177 -13.10 -5.57 -24.39
CA ASN A 177 -12.09 -4.55 -24.11
C ASN A 177 -12.64 -3.13 -24.15
N ALA A 178 -13.53 -2.82 -25.10
CA ALA A 178 -14.18 -1.51 -25.17
C ALA A 178 -15.09 -1.24 -23.96
N ASN A 179 -15.79 -2.25 -23.46
CA ASN A 179 -16.62 -2.15 -22.27
C ASN A 179 -15.78 -1.98 -21.00
N THR A 180 -14.71 -2.77 -20.84
CA THR A 180 -13.78 -2.64 -19.71
C THR A 180 -13.12 -1.27 -19.70
N LYS A 181 -12.69 -0.75 -20.86
CA LYS A 181 -12.11 0.60 -20.96
C LYS A 181 -13.10 1.68 -20.52
N LYS A 182 -14.37 1.61 -20.93
CA LYS A 182 -15.41 2.55 -20.48
C LYS A 182 -15.63 2.52 -18.97
N GLN A 183 -15.59 1.33 -18.36
CA GLN A 183 -15.73 1.18 -16.90
C GLN A 183 -14.54 1.79 -16.16
N VAL A 184 -13.32 1.47 -16.60
CA VAL A 184 -12.08 2.01 -16.02
C VAL A 184 -12.00 3.53 -16.15
N ASP A 185 -12.34 4.08 -17.32
CA ASP A 185 -12.37 5.53 -17.56
C ASP A 185 -13.43 6.22 -16.67
N GLY A 186 -14.60 5.59 -16.46
CA GLY A 186 -15.63 6.09 -15.56
C GLY A 186 -15.19 6.09 -14.10
N GLU A 187 -14.55 5.02 -13.64
CA GLU A 187 -14.05 4.90 -12.27
C GLU A 187 -12.89 5.87 -12.01
N ALA A 188 -12.02 6.09 -13.00
CA ALA A 188 -10.97 7.10 -12.93
C ALA A 188 -11.53 8.53 -12.82
N ALA A 189 -12.61 8.83 -13.55
CA ALA A 189 -13.28 10.13 -13.45
C ALA A 189 -13.92 10.37 -12.07
N ILE A 190 -14.51 9.33 -11.46
CA ILE A 190 -15.07 9.39 -10.11
C ILE A 190 -13.97 9.65 -9.09
N ARG A 191 -12.89 8.85 -9.09
CA ARG A 191 -11.76 9.04 -8.17
C ARG A 191 -11.17 10.43 -8.25
N LYS A 192 -10.98 10.96 -9.46
CA LYS A 192 -10.48 12.33 -9.64
C LYS A 192 -11.41 13.38 -9.02
N ALA A 193 -12.73 13.20 -9.16
CA ALA A 193 -13.70 14.13 -8.59
C ALA A 193 -13.73 14.08 -7.04
N GLU A 194 -13.54 12.89 -6.46
CA GLU A 194 -13.40 12.69 -5.02
C GLU A 194 -12.11 13.36 -4.50
N ASP A 195 -10.97 13.12 -5.15
CA ASP A 195 -9.68 13.74 -4.80
C ASP A 195 -9.75 15.28 -4.90
N ASP A 196 -10.35 15.82 -5.96
CA ASP A 196 -10.54 17.26 -6.15
C ASP A 196 -11.45 17.84 -5.04
N THR A 197 -12.43 17.08 -4.55
CA THR A 197 -13.35 17.47 -3.47
C THR A 197 -12.66 17.44 -2.11
N GLU A 198 -11.88 16.40 -1.83
CA GLU A 198 -11.08 16.30 -0.61
C GLU A 198 -10.04 17.43 -0.55
N ALA A 199 -9.35 17.70 -1.65
CA ALA A 199 -8.37 18.78 -1.75
C ALA A 199 -8.99 20.16 -1.45
N LYS A 200 -10.19 20.45 -1.97
CA LYS A 200 -10.93 21.68 -1.65
C LYS A 200 -11.33 21.76 -0.18
N THR A 201 -11.74 20.63 0.40
CA THR A 201 -12.15 20.54 1.81
C THR A 201 -10.95 20.79 2.73
N ARG A 202 -9.80 20.14 2.47
CA ARG A 202 -8.55 20.36 3.20
C ARG A 202 -8.06 21.80 3.08
N THR A 203 -8.06 22.37 1.88
CA THR A 203 -7.67 23.77 1.65
C THR A 203 -8.55 24.73 2.45
N THR A 204 -9.85 24.47 2.52
CA THR A 204 -10.78 25.30 3.31
C THR A 204 -10.50 25.19 4.81
N ALA A 205 -10.23 23.98 5.30
CA ALA A 205 -9.87 23.73 6.69
C ALA A 205 -8.53 24.39 7.07
N ASP A 206 -7.50 24.26 6.23
CA ASP A 206 -6.18 24.85 6.44
C ASP A 206 -6.25 26.39 6.45
N ASN A 207 -7.06 26.98 5.56
CA ASN A 207 -7.33 28.42 5.56
C ASN A 207 -8.06 28.86 6.83
N GLY A 208 -9.00 28.05 7.33
CA GLY A 208 -9.69 28.29 8.60
C GLY A 208 -8.72 28.26 9.80
N LEU A 209 -7.91 27.20 9.88
CA LEU A 209 -6.90 27.04 10.93
C LEU A 209 -5.87 28.18 10.90
N SER A 210 -5.40 28.56 9.71
CA SER A 210 -4.46 29.68 9.54
C SER A 210 -5.04 31.00 10.06
N LYS A 211 -6.33 31.27 9.83
CA LYS A 211 -7.02 32.44 10.39
C LYS A 211 -7.13 32.37 11.91
N SER A 212 -7.47 31.21 12.47
CA SER A 212 -7.54 31.02 13.92
C SER A 212 -6.18 31.21 14.61
N ILE A 213 -5.12 30.67 14.01
CA ILE A 213 -3.73 30.85 14.51
C ILE A 213 -3.34 32.33 14.44
N ALA A 214 -3.62 33.01 13.34
CA ALA A 214 -3.32 34.45 13.21
C ALA A 214 -4.09 35.30 14.24
N SER A 215 -5.35 34.95 14.51
CA SER A 215 -6.15 35.59 15.55
C SER A 215 -5.56 35.36 16.94
N GLU A 216 -5.20 34.13 17.28
CA GLU A 216 -4.59 33.79 18.57
C GLU A 216 -3.22 34.47 18.76
N ALA A 217 -2.41 34.54 17.71
CA ALA A 217 -1.13 35.24 17.74
C ALA A 217 -1.32 36.75 18.00
N THR A 218 -2.37 37.35 17.42
CA THR A 218 -2.73 38.75 17.69
C THR A 218 -3.16 38.92 19.16
N THR A 219 -4.06 38.07 19.66
CA THR A 219 -4.49 38.07 21.06
C THR A 219 -3.32 37.95 22.03
N ARG A 220 -2.37 37.05 21.76
CA ARG A 220 -1.16 36.88 22.58
C ARG A 220 -0.24 38.09 22.52
N THR A 221 -0.08 38.69 21.35
CA THR A 221 0.71 39.93 21.20
C THR A 221 0.09 41.07 21.99
N ASP A 222 -1.23 41.21 21.95
CA ASP A 222 -1.97 42.21 22.74
C ASP A 222 -1.84 41.95 24.24
N ALA A 223 -1.93 40.68 24.66
CA ALA A 223 -1.71 40.27 26.05
C ALA A 223 -0.27 40.56 26.53
N ASP A 224 0.74 40.24 25.72
CA ASP A 224 2.15 40.54 26.03
C ASP A 224 2.38 42.06 26.11
N ASN A 225 1.77 42.84 25.24
CA ASN A 225 1.84 44.30 25.27
C ASN A 225 1.14 44.86 26.51
N ALA A 226 0.00 44.29 26.92
CA ALA A 226 -0.68 44.64 28.16
C ALA A 226 0.19 44.31 29.39
N ILE A 227 0.78 43.12 29.44
CA ILE A 227 1.71 42.71 30.52
C ILE A 227 2.93 43.63 30.56
N LYS A 228 3.51 43.99 29.41
CA LYS A 228 4.63 44.95 29.36
C LYS A 228 4.22 46.32 29.89
N LYS A 229 3.02 46.78 29.57
CA LYS A 229 2.47 48.04 30.09
C LYS A 229 2.28 47.97 31.61
N ASP A 230 1.72 46.88 32.11
CA ASP A 230 1.52 46.65 33.55
C ASP A 230 2.87 46.53 34.28
N LEU A 231 3.85 45.83 33.71
CA LEU A 231 5.21 45.73 34.24
C LEU A 231 5.90 47.09 34.27
N SER A 232 5.68 47.92 33.25
CA SER A 232 6.19 49.30 33.22
C SER A 232 5.52 50.17 34.29
N ALA A 233 4.22 49.99 34.51
CA ALA A 233 3.49 50.66 35.58
C ALA A 233 4.00 50.20 36.95
N VAL A 234 4.19 48.90 37.18
CA VAL A 234 4.76 48.36 38.43
C VAL A 234 6.19 48.80 38.65
N LYS A 235 7.02 48.89 37.60
CA LYS A 235 8.38 49.44 37.69
C LYS A 235 8.37 50.91 38.11
N ASN A 236 7.45 51.70 37.56
CA ASN A 236 7.25 53.09 37.99
C ASN A 236 6.70 53.16 39.43
N THR A 237 5.85 52.22 39.85
CA THR A 237 5.36 52.10 41.23
C THR A 237 6.44 51.63 42.21
N ALA A 238 7.39 50.79 41.78
CA ALA A 238 8.52 50.32 42.57
C ALA A 238 9.62 51.40 42.69
N ASP A 239 9.87 52.17 41.63
CA ASP A 239 10.70 53.38 41.70
C ASP A 239 10.05 54.49 42.56
N THR A 240 8.71 54.51 42.67
CA THR A 240 7.97 55.41 43.58
C THR A 240 7.65 54.81 44.96
N ALA A 241 7.93 53.51 45.18
CA ALA A 241 7.80 52.85 46.49
C ALA A 241 8.98 53.17 47.41
N VAL A 242 10.03 53.81 46.90
CA VAL A 242 10.92 54.65 47.73
C VAL A 242 10.19 55.97 47.98
N HIS A 243 9.40 56.01 49.06
CA HIS A 243 8.72 57.18 49.64
C HIS A 243 8.80 58.50 48.85
N HIS A 244 7.87 58.74 47.93
CA HIS A 244 7.53 60.08 47.45
C HIS A 244 6.37 60.67 48.27
N GLY A 245 6.56 60.76 49.59
CA GLY A 245 5.70 61.55 50.46
C GLY A 245 6.23 62.97 50.59
N LYS A 246 5.83 63.85 49.65
CA LYS A 246 6.01 65.33 49.61
C LYS A 246 7.42 65.91 49.93
N PRO A 247 8.04 66.68 49.00
CA PRO A 247 9.18 67.51 49.34
C PRO A 247 8.70 68.82 49.97
N GLU A 248 8.88 68.97 51.28
CA GLU A 248 9.23 70.29 51.81
C GLU A 248 10.72 70.27 52.14
N GLN A 249 11.49 70.78 51.15
CA GLN A 249 12.87 71.24 51.23
C GLN A 249 13.96 70.21 51.55
N MET A 250 14.94 70.07 50.65
CA MET A 250 16.34 70.44 50.94
C MET A 250 17.11 70.59 49.62
N SER A 251 17.73 71.76 49.46
CA SER A 251 18.58 72.12 48.34
C SER A 251 19.96 71.47 48.47
N GLY A 252 20.57 71.15 47.33
CA GLY A 252 22.02 70.94 47.23
C GLY A 252 22.37 69.54 46.77
N GLY A 253 22.78 69.44 45.50
CA GLY A 253 23.17 68.19 44.87
C GLY A 253 24.37 67.52 45.54
N PHE A 254 24.47 66.21 45.34
CA PHE A 254 25.67 65.47 45.69
C PHE A 254 26.01 64.50 44.55
N LYS A 255 27.08 64.82 43.82
CA LYS A 255 27.75 63.94 42.85
C LYS A 255 29.23 63.95 43.19
N PHE A 256 29.87 62.77 43.22
CA PHE A 256 31.32 62.68 43.32
C PHE A 256 31.92 62.56 41.91
N SER A 257 32.76 63.52 41.54
CA SER A 257 33.59 63.50 40.33
C SER A 257 35.06 63.54 40.74
N ASP A 258 35.83 62.61 40.19
CA ASP A 258 37.29 62.57 40.02
C ASP A 258 38.17 63.00 41.20
N ASN A 259 38.79 61.99 41.83
CA ASN A 259 39.81 62.09 42.89
C ASN A 259 39.34 62.73 44.21
N VAL A 260 38.78 61.89 45.09
CA VAL A 260 38.71 62.21 46.53
C VAL A 260 40.13 62.38 47.06
N THR A 261 40.57 63.63 47.23
CA THR A 261 41.79 63.99 47.96
C THR A 261 41.38 64.69 49.25
N ILE A 262 41.52 64.01 50.39
CA ILE A 262 41.32 64.60 51.71
C ILE A 262 42.67 65.10 52.21
N ASN A 263 42.94 66.39 52.02
CA ASN A 263 44.10 67.04 52.62
C ASN A 263 43.68 67.72 53.93
N GLY A 264 44.30 67.31 55.04
CA GLY A 264 44.23 68.02 56.33
C GLY A 264 43.29 67.45 57.40
N SER A 265 42.67 66.29 57.20
CA SER A 265 41.90 65.59 58.24
C SER A 265 42.64 64.33 58.70
N SER A 266 42.66 64.05 60.01
CA SER A 266 43.31 62.87 60.60
C SER A 266 42.57 61.54 60.38
N GLU A 267 41.39 61.57 59.73
CA GLU A 267 40.55 60.39 59.48
C GLU A 267 39.65 60.57 58.25
N LEU A 268 39.41 59.48 57.50
CA LEU A 268 38.34 59.32 56.51
C LEU A 268 37.32 58.28 57.03
N LYS A 269 36.02 58.65 57.10
CA LYS A 269 34.92 57.78 57.57
C LYS A 269 33.89 57.54 56.45
N ILE A 270 33.46 56.30 56.27
CA ILE A 270 32.28 55.94 55.48
C ILE A 270 31.26 55.29 56.43
N ASN A 271 30.11 55.93 56.62
CA ASN A 271 29.06 55.49 57.54
C ASN A 271 27.85 54.98 56.76
N THR A 272 27.24 53.88 57.20
CA THR A 272 25.91 53.46 56.73
C THR A 272 24.88 53.94 57.73
N GLY A 273 24.28 55.11 57.47
CA GLY A 273 23.34 55.71 58.40
C GLY A 273 22.06 54.89 58.58
N SER A 274 21.65 54.67 59.83
CA SER A 274 20.28 54.88 60.35
C SER A 274 20.17 54.41 61.81
N GLY A 275 19.81 55.32 62.71
CA GLY A 275 19.36 55.02 64.09
C GLY A 275 20.44 55.02 65.17
N SER A 276 20.45 56.09 65.99
CA SER A 276 21.12 56.22 67.31
C SER A 276 22.47 55.50 67.50
N GLY A 277 23.37 55.61 66.53
CA GLY A 277 24.72 55.07 66.59
C GLY A 277 25.29 54.96 65.17
N ASP A 278 26.10 55.92 64.75
CA ASP A 278 26.74 55.89 63.44
C ASP A 278 27.67 54.67 63.34
N ASN A 279 27.17 53.60 62.73
CA ASN A 279 27.96 52.40 62.46
C ASN A 279 28.91 52.70 61.31
N VAL A 280 30.17 52.92 61.66
CA VAL A 280 31.19 53.21 60.67
C VAL A 280 31.60 51.93 59.97
N VAL A 281 31.49 51.91 58.64
CA VAL A 281 31.77 50.75 57.81
C VAL A 281 33.25 50.69 57.42
N LEU A 282 33.86 51.85 57.20
CA LEU A 282 35.28 51.99 56.86
C LEU A 282 35.88 53.22 57.55
N LYS A 283 37.00 53.05 58.24
CA LYS A 283 37.83 54.14 58.79
C LYS A 283 39.29 53.95 58.42
N GLY A 284 39.93 54.99 57.90
CA GLY A 284 41.39 55.05 57.73
C GLY A 284 42.02 55.93 58.81
N PHE A 285 43.07 55.44 59.47
CA PHE A 285 43.82 56.18 60.49
C PHE A 285 45.33 56.15 60.23
N ASN A 286 45.99 57.27 60.56
CA ASN A 286 47.45 57.33 60.67
C ASN A 286 47.87 57.03 62.11
N SER A 287 48.56 55.91 62.32
CA SER A 287 48.99 55.45 63.65
C SER A 287 50.26 56.17 64.18
N GLY A 288 50.75 57.18 63.46
CA GLY A 288 52.03 57.83 63.70
C GLY A 288 53.17 57.21 62.88
N THR A 289 54.33 57.86 62.89
CA THR A 289 55.47 57.61 61.98
C THR A 289 56.16 56.25 62.12
N SER A 290 55.66 55.34 62.96
CA SER A 290 56.37 54.10 63.31
C SER A 290 55.61 52.79 63.03
N TYR A 291 54.30 52.82 62.75
CA TYR A 291 53.49 51.59 62.67
C TYR A 291 52.68 51.39 61.36
N GLY A 292 52.75 52.34 60.43
CA GLY A 292 52.10 52.24 59.11
C GLY A 292 50.64 52.70 59.07
N ASP A 293 50.07 52.73 57.87
CA ASP A 293 48.68 53.15 57.64
C ASP A 293 47.71 51.99 57.95
N MET A 294 46.62 52.31 58.65
CA MET A 294 45.65 51.34 59.16
C MET A 294 44.26 51.59 58.58
N VAL A 295 43.54 50.51 58.23
CA VAL A 295 42.14 50.56 57.79
C VAL A 295 41.30 49.62 58.66
N THR A 296 40.23 50.13 59.25
CA THR A 296 39.28 49.34 60.04
C THR A 296 37.95 49.18 59.31
N PHE A 297 37.36 48.00 59.41
CA PHE A 297 36.06 47.65 58.85
C PHE A 297 35.04 47.40 59.97
N GLY A 298 33.89 48.08 59.90
CA GLY A 298 32.78 47.94 60.84
C GLY A 298 33.05 48.48 62.25
N ALA A 299 31.97 48.62 63.04
CA ALA A 299 32.05 49.03 64.45
C ALA A 299 32.64 47.96 65.38
N GLY A 300 32.77 46.72 64.90
CA GLY A 300 33.22 45.55 65.65
C GLY A 300 34.75 45.38 65.77
N GLY A 301 35.57 46.21 65.11
CA GLY A 301 37.02 46.24 65.35
C GLY A 301 37.91 45.48 64.38
N HIS A 302 37.43 45.06 63.21
CA HIS A 302 38.27 44.37 62.23
C HIS A 302 39.30 45.33 61.63
N THR A 303 40.58 45.16 61.97
CA THR A 303 41.65 46.11 61.63
C THR A 303 42.70 45.47 60.74
N ILE A 304 42.97 46.09 59.58
CA ILE A 304 43.99 45.68 58.61
C ILE A 304 45.09 46.75 58.57
N VAL A 305 46.35 46.33 58.67
CA VAL A 305 47.51 47.24 58.56
C VAL A 305 48.28 46.94 57.27
N GLY A 306 48.60 48.00 56.52
CA GLY A 306 49.40 47.91 55.31
C GLY A 306 50.82 47.42 55.59
N GLY A 307 51.29 46.47 54.77
CA GLY A 307 52.57 45.77 54.98
C GLY A 307 53.80 46.68 54.87
N GLY A 308 54.72 46.51 55.81
CA GLY A 308 56.04 47.15 55.91
C GLY A 308 56.74 46.67 57.19
N GLU A 309 58.06 46.87 57.32
CA GLU A 309 58.91 46.30 58.40
C GLU A 309 58.41 46.61 59.83
N SER A 310 57.56 47.63 59.99
CA SER A 310 56.90 48.01 61.24
C SER A 310 55.81 47.04 61.72
N ALA A 311 55.18 46.29 60.82
CA ALA A 311 53.96 45.54 61.13
C ALA A 311 54.22 44.28 61.96
N ARG A 312 55.37 43.62 61.74
CA ARG A 312 55.84 42.49 62.55
C ARG A 312 56.17 42.90 63.99
N THR A 313 56.77 44.06 64.17
CA THR A 313 57.10 44.62 65.49
C THR A 313 55.83 44.91 66.29
N LEU A 314 54.81 45.47 65.63
CA LEU A 314 53.51 45.72 66.25
C LEU A 314 52.77 44.41 66.58
N ALA A 315 52.81 43.40 65.70
CA ALA A 315 52.22 42.09 65.98
C ALA A 315 52.85 41.41 67.22
N GLN A 316 54.19 41.49 67.36
CA GLN A 316 54.88 40.94 68.53
C GLN A 316 54.55 41.72 69.81
N LEU A 317 54.49 43.05 69.76
CA LEU A 317 54.08 43.90 70.88
C LEU A 317 52.70 43.52 71.43
N ILE A 318 51.73 43.27 70.54
CA ILE A 318 50.38 42.85 70.89
C ILE A 318 50.39 41.46 71.53
N LEU A 319 51.11 40.49 70.94
CA LEU A 319 51.25 39.14 71.49
C LEU A 319 51.98 39.12 72.85
N ASP A 320 52.86 40.09 73.10
CA ASP A 320 53.54 40.31 74.37
C ASP A 320 52.67 41.09 75.39
N GLY A 321 51.40 41.34 75.06
CA GLY A 321 50.40 41.97 75.94
C GLY A 321 50.52 43.49 76.06
N LYS A 322 51.28 44.14 75.17
CA LYS A 322 51.52 45.59 75.17
C LYS A 322 50.83 46.24 73.97
N VAL A 323 49.57 46.62 74.15
CA VAL A 323 48.75 47.27 73.12
C VAL A 323 49.08 48.78 73.06
N PRO A 324 49.44 49.34 71.89
CA PRO A 324 49.61 50.79 71.76
C PRO A 324 48.34 51.57 72.08
N GLY A 325 48.47 52.66 72.86
CA GLY A 325 47.32 53.42 73.36
C GLY A 325 46.53 54.21 72.31
N ASN A 326 47.01 54.27 71.07
CA ASN A 326 46.36 54.91 69.93
C ASN A 326 45.54 53.94 69.06
N LEU A 327 45.45 52.65 69.43
CA LEU A 327 44.57 51.71 68.75
C LEU A 327 43.10 51.95 69.15
N PRO A 328 42.14 51.81 68.21
CA PRO A 328 40.73 51.98 68.53
C PRO A 328 40.28 50.94 69.56
N GLN A 329 39.67 51.37 70.67
CA GLN A 329 39.00 50.46 71.59
C GLN A 329 37.64 50.05 71.03
N VAL A 330 37.33 48.76 71.07
CA VAL A 330 35.95 48.27 70.92
C VAL A 330 35.45 47.87 72.31
N GLY A 331 34.12 47.77 72.45
CA GLY A 331 33.53 47.38 73.73
C GLY A 331 34.06 46.02 74.22
N LYS A 332 34.03 45.78 75.54
CA LYS A 332 34.57 44.56 76.19
C LYS A 332 34.11 43.21 75.63
N ASP A 333 33.06 43.21 74.80
CA ASP A 333 32.45 42.02 74.18
C ASP A 333 32.60 42.01 72.63
N GLY A 334 33.42 42.89 72.06
CA GLY A 334 33.62 43.03 70.60
C GLY A 334 34.53 41.97 69.98
N GLU A 335 34.29 41.65 68.71
CA GLU A 335 35.09 40.73 67.90
C GLU A 335 36.36 41.41 67.36
N ASP A 336 37.41 41.46 68.17
CA ASP A 336 38.68 42.06 67.79
C ASP A 336 39.54 41.12 66.94
N THR A 337 39.65 41.40 65.64
CA THR A 337 40.55 40.66 64.74
C THR A 337 41.53 41.59 64.06
N TYR A 338 42.81 41.20 64.07
CA TYR A 338 43.94 41.95 63.56
C TYR A 338 44.67 41.14 62.49
N ILE A 339 44.84 41.71 61.29
CA ILE A 339 45.53 41.07 60.16
C ILE A 339 46.83 41.81 59.85
N VAL A 340 47.94 41.08 59.82
CA VAL A 340 49.27 41.62 59.45
C VAL A 340 49.89 40.79 58.33
N ALA A 341 50.50 41.47 57.36
CA ALA A 341 51.29 40.86 56.31
C ALA A 341 52.70 41.45 56.26
N ASP A 342 53.72 40.61 56.53
CA ASP A 342 55.14 40.92 56.33
C ASP A 342 55.87 39.63 55.94
N GLY A 343 55.80 39.29 54.65
CA GLY A 343 56.27 38.00 54.11
C GLY A 343 55.40 36.78 54.46
N ASN A 344 54.61 36.83 55.54
CA ASN A 344 53.57 35.87 55.93
C ASN A 344 52.31 36.60 56.43
N VAL A 345 51.13 35.99 56.30
CA VAL A 345 49.85 36.52 56.82
C VAL A 345 49.59 35.98 58.22
N HIS A 346 49.42 36.86 59.20
CA HIS A 346 49.05 36.53 60.57
C HIS A 346 47.63 37.04 60.89
N LEU A 347 46.83 36.19 61.53
CA LEU A 347 45.48 36.49 61.99
C LEU A 347 45.47 36.42 63.52
N ILE A 348 45.29 37.56 64.20
CA ILE A 348 45.32 37.63 65.66
C ILE A 348 43.91 37.99 66.16
N SER A 349 43.33 37.14 67.02
CA SER A 349 42.02 37.39 67.65
C SER A 349 42.18 37.87 69.09
N GLY A 350 41.27 38.74 69.56
CA GLY A 350 41.17 39.17 70.96
C GLY A 350 42.28 40.13 71.39
N PHE A 351 42.81 40.94 70.47
CA PHE A 351 44.03 41.73 70.71
C PHE A 351 43.90 42.81 71.80
N GLN A 352 42.69 43.27 72.13
CA GLN A 352 42.47 44.29 73.16
C GLN A 352 42.49 43.74 74.60
N ASP A 353 42.40 42.42 74.76
CA ASP A 353 42.59 41.73 76.04
C ASP A 353 43.95 41.02 76.01
N PRO A 354 44.99 41.55 76.69
CA PRO A 354 46.33 40.97 76.70
C PRO A 354 46.37 39.49 77.11
N ALA A 355 45.36 39.01 77.85
CA ALA A 355 45.27 37.61 78.27
C ALA A 355 44.63 36.69 77.22
N LYS A 356 43.99 37.23 76.17
CA LYS A 356 43.27 36.47 75.13
C LYS A 356 43.84 36.64 73.73
N ALA A 357 44.79 37.54 73.53
CA ALA A 357 45.48 37.73 72.26
C ALA A 357 46.15 36.43 71.83
N LYS A 358 45.74 35.88 70.67
CA LYS A 358 46.27 34.62 70.14
C LYS A 358 46.37 34.65 68.62
N ASN A 359 47.41 34.01 68.09
CA ASN A 359 47.54 33.76 66.66
C ASN A 359 46.59 32.62 66.26
N VAL A 360 45.79 32.84 65.21
CA VAL A 360 44.87 31.85 64.67
C VAL A 360 45.63 31.03 63.64
N ASP A 361 46.00 29.80 64.02
CA ASP A 361 46.66 28.85 63.12
C ASP A 361 45.72 28.46 61.95
N ALA A 362 46.26 28.38 60.74
CA ALA A 362 45.53 28.03 59.51
C ALA A 362 44.82 26.67 59.61
N ALA A 363 45.32 25.76 60.45
CA ALA A 363 44.68 24.47 60.74
C ALA A 363 43.28 24.61 61.40
N ASN A 364 42.99 25.74 62.05
CA ASN A 364 41.71 26.00 62.74
C ASN A 364 40.71 26.83 61.91
N ILE A 365 41.08 27.30 60.71
CA ILE A 365 40.25 28.16 59.85
C ILE A 365 39.39 27.34 58.86
N VAL A 366 39.65 26.04 58.71
CA VAL A 366 38.79 25.15 57.93
C VAL A 366 37.56 24.82 58.77
N GLN A 367 36.55 25.69 58.74
CA GLN A 367 35.20 25.35 59.18
C GLN A 367 34.77 24.06 58.45
N GLN A 368 34.45 23.03 59.23
CA GLN A 368 33.81 21.82 58.75
C GLN A 368 32.50 22.22 58.05
N SER A 369 32.52 22.24 56.72
CA SER A 369 31.30 22.28 55.92
C SER A 369 30.40 21.13 56.37
N ASP A 370 29.20 21.43 56.82
CA ASP A 370 28.21 20.45 57.22
C ASP A 370 27.89 19.51 56.05
N THR A 371 28.55 18.35 56.04
CA THR A 371 28.40 17.31 55.03
C THR A 371 27.40 16.24 55.46
N THR A 372 26.53 16.51 56.44
CA THR A 372 25.57 15.52 56.97
C THR A 372 24.65 14.91 55.90
N ASN A 373 24.40 15.63 54.81
CA ASN A 373 23.61 15.12 53.67
C ASN A 373 24.45 14.69 52.45
N TRP A 374 25.78 14.69 52.57
CA TRP A 374 26.69 14.22 51.51
C TRP A 374 27.31 12.90 51.94
N GLN A 375 26.80 11.79 51.40
CA GLN A 375 27.47 10.50 51.54
C GLN A 375 28.78 10.51 50.75
N LYS A 376 29.89 10.75 51.45
CA LYS A 376 31.22 10.37 50.99
C LYS A 376 31.31 8.85 51.09
N GLN A 377 30.93 8.14 50.04
CA GLN A 377 31.40 6.76 49.91
C GLN A 377 32.94 6.78 49.81
N PRO A 378 33.66 5.85 50.45
CA PRO A 378 35.13 5.77 50.42
C PRO A 378 35.68 5.34 49.04
N ILE A 379 35.10 5.87 47.96
CA ILE A 379 35.52 5.66 46.57
C ILE A 379 36.82 6.43 46.25
N PHE A 380 37.25 7.38 47.09
CA PHE A 380 38.41 8.25 46.83
C PHE A 380 39.54 8.16 47.87
N GLN A 381 39.58 7.13 48.72
CA GLN A 381 40.77 6.88 49.56
C GLN A 381 41.69 5.85 48.88
N PRO A 382 42.96 6.18 48.62
CA PRO A 382 43.94 5.21 48.13
C PRO A 382 44.11 4.06 49.14
N GLY A 383 43.72 2.83 48.77
CA GLY A 383 44.14 1.60 49.48
C GLY A 383 43.06 0.76 50.17
N THR A 384 41.77 1.14 50.17
CA THR A 384 40.70 0.40 50.89
C THR A 384 39.43 0.19 50.04
N HIS A 385 39.57 -0.44 48.87
CA HIS A 385 38.41 -0.79 48.03
C HIS A 385 37.77 -2.11 48.50
N ARG A 386 36.75 -2.04 49.37
CA ARG A 386 35.84 -3.18 49.60
C ARG A 386 34.48 -2.86 49.01
N TYR A 387 34.18 -3.44 47.85
CA TYR A 387 32.83 -3.44 47.27
C TYR A 387 31.88 -4.22 48.18
N ALA A 388 30.61 -3.83 48.23
CA ALA A 388 29.60 -4.76 48.72
C ALA A 388 29.50 -5.91 47.71
N VAL A 389 29.62 -7.14 48.21
CA VAL A 389 29.70 -8.35 47.38
C VAL A 389 28.44 -9.18 47.57
N CYS A 390 27.69 -9.43 46.49
CA CYS A 390 26.68 -10.47 46.47
C CYS A 390 27.38 -11.83 46.39
N PRO A 391 27.27 -12.70 47.41
CA PRO A 391 27.95 -13.98 47.41
C PRO A 391 27.44 -14.91 46.30
N SER A 392 28.32 -15.77 45.78
CA SER A 392 27.95 -16.79 44.79
C SER A 392 26.78 -17.67 45.28
N GLY A 393 25.78 -17.87 44.43
CA GLY A 393 24.57 -18.66 44.69
C GLY A 393 23.45 -17.91 45.40
N LYS A 394 23.64 -16.62 45.74
CA LYS A 394 22.56 -15.77 46.29
C LYS A 394 21.85 -15.00 45.18
N ASP A 395 20.54 -14.81 45.33
CA ASP A 395 19.77 -14.01 44.37
C ASP A 395 20.25 -12.55 44.37
N PHE A 396 20.69 -12.08 43.21
CA PHE A 396 21.24 -10.73 43.06
C PHE A 396 20.18 -9.65 43.31
N GLY A 397 18.92 -9.87 42.91
CA GLY A 397 17.83 -8.93 43.14
C GLY A 397 17.49 -8.77 44.62
N GLU A 398 17.42 -9.87 45.37
CA GLU A 398 17.24 -9.83 46.82
C GLU A 398 18.42 -9.14 47.52
N PHE A 399 19.66 -9.38 47.06
CA PHE A 399 20.83 -8.69 47.59
C PHE A 399 20.76 -7.17 47.34
N LEU A 400 20.37 -6.73 46.13
CA LEU A 400 20.18 -5.32 45.80
C LEU A 400 19.11 -4.64 46.67
N LYS A 401 18.04 -5.36 47.01
CA LYS A 401 16.98 -4.85 47.90
C LYS A 401 17.44 -4.72 49.35
N SER A 402 18.40 -5.53 49.79
CA SER A 402 18.88 -5.55 51.17
C SER A 402 19.53 -4.23 51.63
N ASN A 403 19.69 -4.10 52.95
CA ASN A 403 20.40 -2.96 53.57
C ASN A 403 21.92 -2.97 53.30
N ALA A 404 22.47 -4.05 52.71
CA ALA A 404 23.85 -4.08 52.28
C ALA A 404 24.12 -3.18 51.06
N VAL A 405 23.05 -2.82 50.32
CA VAL A 405 23.10 -1.86 49.21
C VAL A 405 22.35 -0.60 49.63
N PRO A 406 23.03 0.54 49.84
CA PRO A 406 22.39 1.77 50.26
C PRO A 406 21.52 2.38 49.16
N ILE A 407 20.55 3.21 49.56
CA ILE A 407 19.82 4.08 48.62
C ILE A 407 20.82 5.08 48.02
N GLY A 408 20.71 5.33 46.72
CA GLY A 408 21.61 6.18 45.94
C GLY A 408 22.45 5.38 44.93
N PHE A 409 23.64 5.89 44.63
CA PHE A 409 24.58 5.25 43.71
C PHE A 409 25.57 4.35 44.46
N SER A 410 25.88 3.16 43.92
CA SER A 410 26.87 2.22 44.50
C SER A 410 27.53 1.35 43.44
N ILE A 411 28.77 0.93 43.67
CA ILE A 411 29.42 -0.12 42.89
C ILE A 411 29.34 -1.44 43.66
N ILE A 412 28.66 -2.43 43.08
CA ILE A 412 28.38 -3.73 43.70
C ILE A 412 29.05 -4.83 42.88
N ARG A 413 29.76 -5.75 43.54
CA ARG A 413 30.28 -6.96 42.89
C ARG A 413 29.29 -8.09 43.07
N ASP A 414 28.89 -8.72 41.97
CA ASP A 414 28.11 -9.95 42.00
C ASP A 414 29.01 -11.15 41.69
N GLU A 415 29.18 -12.07 42.64
CA GLU A 415 30.00 -13.27 42.46
C GLU A 415 29.26 -14.44 41.80
N ASN A 416 27.96 -14.29 41.51
CA ASN A 416 27.27 -15.26 40.66
C ASN A 416 27.91 -15.29 39.26
N ALA A 417 28.25 -16.48 38.77
CA ALA A 417 28.90 -16.64 37.47
C ALA A 417 28.02 -16.12 36.31
N PRO A 418 28.57 -15.31 35.38
CA PRO A 418 29.91 -14.72 35.41
C PRO A 418 30.00 -13.58 36.44
N ALA A 419 31.09 -13.55 37.22
CA ALA A 419 31.29 -12.53 38.25
C ALA A 419 31.44 -11.14 37.62
N THR A 420 30.67 -10.17 38.09
CA THR A 420 30.49 -8.88 37.41
C THR A 420 30.43 -7.72 38.41
N ASN A 421 31.07 -6.59 38.08
CA ASN A 421 30.94 -5.36 38.85
C ASN A 421 29.84 -4.48 38.23
N PHE A 422 28.78 -4.21 38.98
CA PHE A 422 27.64 -3.39 38.58
C PHE A 422 27.73 -1.99 39.17
N SER A 423 27.42 -0.99 38.34
CA SER A 423 27.02 0.35 38.78
C SER A 423 25.52 0.32 39.08
N VAL A 424 25.14 0.61 40.32
CA VAL A 424 23.78 0.48 40.82
C VAL A 424 23.24 1.85 41.24
N VAL A 425 22.02 2.16 40.82
CA VAL A 425 21.19 3.27 41.30
C VAL A 425 19.99 2.67 42.00
N LYS A 426 19.87 2.88 43.31
CA LYS A 426 18.76 2.40 44.15
C LYS A 426 17.97 3.59 44.67
N GLU A 427 16.74 3.76 44.22
CA GLU A 427 15.86 4.81 44.79
C GLU A 427 15.20 4.33 46.08
N ASN A 428 14.77 3.07 46.07
CA ASN A 428 14.20 2.36 47.21
C ASN A 428 14.24 0.85 46.91
N THR A 429 13.63 0.02 47.75
CA THR A 429 13.59 -1.44 47.53
C THR A 429 12.72 -1.87 46.34
N ALA A 430 11.85 -0.99 45.84
CA ALA A 430 10.99 -1.28 44.69
C ALA A 430 11.62 -0.88 43.35
N TRP A 431 12.53 0.10 43.34
CA TRP A 431 13.08 0.72 42.14
C TRP A 431 14.62 0.76 42.21
N ILE A 432 15.24 -0.18 41.48
CA ILE A 432 16.70 -0.34 41.43
C ILE A 432 17.14 -0.59 39.99
N TYR A 433 18.12 0.16 39.52
CA TYR A 433 18.74 -0.01 38.20
C TYR A 433 20.22 -0.34 38.35
N ALA A 434 20.68 -1.41 37.70
CA ALA A 434 22.08 -1.82 37.73
C ALA A 434 22.60 -2.09 36.32
N ILE A 435 23.81 -1.60 36.02
CA ILE A 435 24.47 -1.74 34.71
C ILE A 435 25.93 -2.14 34.86
N ALA A 436 26.40 -3.02 33.98
CA ALA A 436 27.80 -3.43 33.91
C ALA A 436 28.23 -3.65 32.46
N SER A 437 29.50 -3.43 32.16
CA SER A 437 30.10 -3.91 30.91
C SER A 437 30.58 -5.35 31.09
N GLN A 438 30.33 -6.21 30.09
CA GLN A 438 30.83 -7.59 30.09
C GLN A 438 31.23 -7.97 28.66
N GLY A 439 32.54 -8.08 28.42
CA GLY A 439 33.08 -8.35 27.08
C GLY A 439 32.77 -7.21 26.09
N THR A 440 32.17 -7.55 24.95
CA THR A 440 31.74 -6.58 23.92
C THR A 440 30.29 -6.10 24.10
N GLY A 441 29.62 -6.50 25.20
CA GLY A 441 28.23 -6.17 25.48
C GLY A 441 28.03 -5.46 26.82
N VAL A 442 26.77 -5.10 27.08
CA VAL A 442 26.30 -4.48 28.31
C VAL A 442 25.34 -5.43 29.01
N VAL A 443 25.47 -5.54 30.34
CA VAL A 443 24.54 -6.28 31.20
C VAL A 443 23.75 -5.31 32.03
N THR A 444 22.42 -5.45 32.01
CA THR A 444 21.52 -4.69 32.87
C THR A 444 20.79 -5.61 33.83
N TYR A 445 20.46 -5.11 35.02
CA TYR A 445 19.60 -5.76 35.99
C TYR A 445 18.68 -4.71 36.59
N VAL A 446 17.38 -4.99 36.62
CA VAL A 446 16.36 -4.03 37.10
C VAL A 446 15.52 -4.69 38.17
N VAL A 447 15.25 -3.96 39.25
CA VAL A 447 14.16 -4.25 40.19
C VAL A 447 13.08 -3.21 39.92
N SER A 448 11.91 -3.67 39.51
CA SER A 448 10.74 -2.84 39.22
C SER A 448 9.59 -3.32 40.07
N ASN A 449 8.96 -2.40 40.81
CA ASN A 449 7.90 -2.70 41.77
C ASN A 449 8.28 -3.83 42.76
N GLY A 450 9.55 -3.89 43.18
CA GLY A 450 10.08 -4.89 44.13
C GLY A 450 10.43 -6.25 43.54
N VAL A 451 10.18 -6.46 42.24
CA VAL A 451 10.44 -7.73 41.53
C VAL A 451 11.71 -7.60 40.69
N GLY A 452 12.69 -8.48 40.95
CA GLY A 452 13.91 -8.59 40.15
C GLY A 452 13.65 -9.18 38.77
N GLN A 453 14.10 -8.51 37.73
CA GLN A 453 13.83 -8.85 36.33
C GLN A 453 14.90 -9.75 35.68
N GLY A 454 15.83 -10.27 36.47
CA GLY A 454 16.97 -11.07 35.98
C GLY A 454 18.05 -10.23 35.26
N ARG A 455 19.21 -10.86 34.99
CA ARG A 455 20.30 -10.24 34.22
C ARG A 455 19.94 -10.27 32.73
N LYS A 456 19.98 -9.12 32.05
CA LYS A 456 19.79 -8.97 30.60
C LYS A 456 21.11 -8.62 29.95
N TYR A 457 21.54 -9.39 28.96
CA TYR A 457 22.79 -9.19 28.22
C TYR A 457 22.48 -8.65 26.82
N THR A 458 23.05 -7.51 26.42
CA THR A 458 22.84 -6.89 25.11
C THR A 458 24.18 -6.74 24.39
N ARG A 459 24.29 -7.30 23.18
CA ARG A 459 25.42 -7.09 22.26
C ARG A 459 25.02 -6.10 21.17
N ASN A 460 25.96 -5.27 20.74
CA ASN A 460 25.74 -4.22 19.73
C ASN A 460 25.37 -4.71 18.31
N ASN A 461 25.21 -6.03 18.07
CA ASN A 461 24.93 -6.58 16.73
C ASN A 461 23.67 -7.46 16.64
N ASP A 462 22.86 -7.56 17.69
CA ASP A 462 21.73 -8.50 17.70
C ASP A 462 20.38 -7.77 17.68
N GLU A 463 19.92 -7.34 16.50
CA GLU A 463 18.52 -6.94 16.26
C GLU A 463 17.51 -8.11 16.44
N ASN A 464 17.97 -9.29 16.88
CA ASN A 464 17.17 -10.50 17.03
C ASN A 464 17.33 -11.25 18.38
N ASP A 465 17.99 -10.69 19.40
CA ASP A 465 18.07 -11.38 20.71
C ASP A 465 16.89 -11.02 21.63
N THR A 466 15.69 -11.40 21.22
CA THR A 466 14.51 -11.52 22.10
C THR A 466 14.51 -12.85 22.84
N ARG A 467 15.64 -13.22 23.49
CA ARG A 467 15.60 -14.21 24.58
C ARG A 467 14.90 -13.61 25.81
N TYR A 468 13.59 -13.42 25.69
CA TYR A 468 12.66 -13.23 26.80
C TYR A 468 12.35 -14.55 27.53
N MET A 469 13.30 -15.49 27.54
CA MET A 469 13.19 -16.73 28.31
C MET A 469 14.12 -16.67 29.50
N THR A 470 13.72 -15.91 30.52
CA THR A 470 14.37 -15.89 31.84
C THR A 470 14.43 -17.31 32.42
N ARG A 471 15.55 -17.63 33.09
CA ARG A 471 15.85 -18.90 33.79
C ARG A 471 14.81 -19.28 34.88
N ASN A 472 13.85 -18.40 35.18
CA ASN A 472 12.80 -18.59 36.19
C ASN A 472 11.58 -19.40 35.72
N ASN A 473 11.55 -19.88 34.47
CA ASN A 473 10.39 -20.59 33.93
C ASN A 473 10.56 -22.13 33.92
N ILE A 474 11.42 -22.67 34.80
CA ILE A 474 11.61 -24.12 34.99
C ILE A 474 10.53 -24.63 35.94
N ILE A 475 9.76 -25.63 35.50
CA ILE A 475 8.80 -26.33 36.36
C ILE A 475 9.53 -27.45 37.11
N PRO A 476 9.56 -27.47 38.45
CA PRO A 476 10.30 -28.47 39.22
C PRO A 476 9.61 -29.84 39.20
N ALA A 477 10.34 -30.88 39.62
CA ALA A 477 9.78 -32.21 39.86
C ALA A 477 8.60 -32.14 40.86
N SER A 478 7.64 -33.05 40.70
CA SER A 478 6.46 -33.19 41.57
C SER A 478 5.48 -32.01 41.57
N ALA A 479 5.69 -31.02 40.71
CA ALA A 479 4.77 -29.90 40.53
C ALA A 479 3.40 -30.36 39.97
N ASP A 480 2.36 -29.58 40.28
CA ASP A 480 1.04 -29.73 39.68
C ASP A 480 0.86 -28.70 38.57
N LEU A 481 0.57 -29.14 37.35
CA LEU A 481 0.41 -28.23 36.21
C LEU A 481 -0.82 -27.32 36.32
N ASN A 482 -1.77 -27.63 37.22
CA ASN A 482 -2.91 -26.75 37.51
C ASN A 482 -2.50 -25.43 38.20
N ASP A 483 -1.31 -25.38 38.82
CA ASP A 483 -0.81 -24.19 39.51
C ASP A 483 -0.25 -23.13 38.55
N TYR A 484 0.01 -23.51 37.29
CA TYR A 484 0.66 -22.66 36.28
C TYR A 484 -0.37 -21.92 35.41
N LYS A 485 -0.96 -20.85 35.98
CA LYS A 485 -2.01 -20.05 35.31
C LYS A 485 -1.52 -18.72 34.74
N THR A 486 -0.34 -18.26 35.16
CA THR A 486 0.23 -16.99 34.69
C THR A 486 0.75 -17.14 33.27
N ALA A 487 0.41 -16.19 32.39
CA ALA A 487 0.86 -16.21 31.01
C ALA A 487 2.39 -16.23 30.91
N GLY A 488 2.93 -17.08 30.03
CA GLY A 488 4.36 -17.28 29.86
C GLY A 488 4.72 -18.63 29.26
N PHE A 489 6.00 -18.79 28.94
CA PHE A 489 6.56 -20.06 28.45
C PHE A 489 7.33 -20.73 29.57
N TYR A 490 6.99 -21.96 29.90
CA TYR A 490 7.64 -22.77 30.94
C TYR A 490 8.20 -24.05 30.34
N PHE A 491 9.08 -24.75 31.05
CA PHE A 491 9.55 -26.05 30.60
C PHE A 491 9.97 -26.96 31.75
N ASN A 492 9.98 -28.26 31.48
CA ASN A 492 10.67 -29.26 32.28
C ASN A 492 11.55 -30.11 31.36
N SER A 493 12.87 -30.07 31.56
CA SER A 493 13.84 -30.70 30.67
C SER A 493 14.07 -32.19 30.92
N GLN A 494 13.40 -32.82 31.89
CA GLN A 494 13.68 -34.19 32.29
C GLN A 494 12.41 -35.03 32.40
N THR A 495 12.33 -36.09 31.59
CA THR A 495 11.27 -37.11 31.65
C THR A 495 11.10 -37.69 33.05
N ALA A 496 12.20 -37.88 33.79
CA ALA A 496 12.16 -38.35 35.18
C ALA A 496 11.41 -37.39 36.13
N ASN A 497 11.51 -36.08 35.91
CA ASN A 497 10.77 -35.09 36.70
C ASN A 497 9.30 -35.04 36.29
N ALA A 498 9.02 -35.06 34.98
CA ALA A 498 7.66 -35.09 34.46
C ALA A 498 6.88 -36.32 34.97
N ALA A 499 7.55 -37.47 35.14
CA ALA A 499 6.95 -38.68 35.70
C ALA A 499 6.28 -38.43 37.06
N THR A 500 6.86 -37.59 37.92
CA THR A 500 6.35 -37.30 39.27
C THR A 500 5.30 -36.18 39.33
N MET A 501 5.11 -35.44 38.23
CA MET A 501 4.22 -34.27 38.19
C MET A 501 2.74 -34.63 38.03
N LYS A 502 1.84 -33.75 38.48
CA LYS A 502 0.37 -33.95 38.40
C LYS A 502 -0.25 -33.11 37.27
N ASN A 503 -1.40 -33.57 36.77
CA ASN A 503 -2.21 -32.88 35.76
C ASN A 503 -1.52 -32.57 34.43
N ILE A 504 -0.51 -33.37 34.06
CA ILE A 504 0.13 -33.32 32.75
C ILE A 504 -0.47 -34.38 31.80
N PRO A 505 -0.50 -34.13 30.48
CA PRO A 505 -1.07 -35.07 29.50
C PRO A 505 -0.15 -36.26 29.23
N GLU A 506 1.17 -36.05 29.29
CA GLU A 506 2.18 -37.09 29.08
C GLU A 506 3.31 -36.98 30.10
N LYS A 507 3.91 -38.13 30.46
CA LYS A 507 4.99 -38.26 31.44
C LYS A 507 6.38 -38.15 30.81
N LEU A 508 6.60 -37.14 29.97
CA LEU A 508 7.85 -36.89 29.25
C LEU A 508 8.35 -35.46 29.49
N ALA A 509 9.63 -35.19 29.22
CA ALA A 509 10.14 -33.82 29.18
C ALA A 509 9.28 -32.96 28.24
N PHE A 510 9.12 -31.67 28.54
CA PHE A 510 8.17 -30.84 27.80
C PHE A 510 8.45 -29.34 27.88
N SER A 511 7.85 -28.61 26.96
CA SER A 511 7.63 -27.15 27.06
C SER A 511 6.14 -26.87 27.25
N LEU A 512 5.81 -25.77 27.92
CA LEU A 512 4.45 -25.34 28.22
C LEU A 512 4.29 -23.88 27.84
N GLU A 513 3.32 -23.56 27.00
CA GLU A 513 2.87 -22.19 26.75
C GLU A 513 1.57 -21.96 27.55
N VAL A 514 1.53 -20.89 28.33
CA VAL A 514 0.32 -20.43 29.02
C VAL A 514 -0.07 -19.08 28.45
N THR A 515 -1.30 -18.95 27.98
CA THR A 515 -1.85 -17.69 27.44
C THR A 515 -3.03 -17.22 28.28
N GLU A 516 -3.11 -15.91 28.51
CA GLU A 516 -4.21 -15.28 29.22
C GLU A 516 -5.46 -15.17 28.34
N ASN A 517 -6.63 -15.46 28.92
CA ASN A 517 -7.95 -15.19 28.35
C ASN A 517 -8.95 -15.02 29.51
N ALA A 518 -10.25 -15.27 29.32
CA ALA A 518 -11.24 -15.22 30.42
C ALA A 518 -10.90 -16.17 31.60
N GLY A 519 -9.96 -17.09 31.42
CA GLY A 519 -9.15 -17.69 32.48
C GLY A 519 -7.71 -17.90 31.98
N CYS A 520 -7.32 -19.12 31.61
CA CYS A 520 -6.09 -19.32 30.84
C CYS A 520 -6.17 -20.54 29.91
N THR A 521 -5.34 -20.54 28.86
CA THR A 521 -5.10 -21.73 28.03
C THR A 521 -3.69 -22.23 28.29
N GLN A 522 -3.54 -23.55 28.41
CA GLN A 522 -2.25 -24.23 28.44
C GLN A 522 -2.07 -25.05 27.16
N LYS A 523 -0.93 -24.88 26.49
CA LYS A 523 -0.45 -25.76 25.41
C LYS A 523 0.83 -26.47 25.84
N PHE A 524 0.81 -27.79 25.81
CA PHE A 524 1.90 -28.66 26.23
C PHE A 524 2.57 -29.28 25.01
N TYR A 525 3.88 -29.14 24.91
CA TYR A 525 4.73 -29.64 23.83
C TYR A 525 5.63 -30.72 24.39
N THR A 526 5.32 -31.97 24.05
CA THR A 526 6.12 -33.12 24.47
C THR A 526 7.50 -33.09 23.81
N TYR A 527 8.56 -33.46 24.53
CA TYR A 527 9.89 -33.64 23.98
C TYR A 527 10.23 -35.12 23.86
N LEU A 528 10.67 -35.52 22.67
CA LEU A 528 11.26 -36.82 22.35
C LEU A 528 12.64 -36.59 21.71
N ASP A 529 13.57 -37.52 21.92
CA ASP A 529 14.91 -37.51 21.34
C ASP A 529 14.96 -38.08 19.91
N THR A 530 13.84 -38.64 19.44
CA THR A 530 13.63 -39.10 18.06
C THR A 530 12.70 -38.16 17.31
N PHE A 531 12.77 -38.20 15.97
CA PHE A 531 11.89 -37.41 15.10
C PHE A 531 10.44 -37.96 15.05
N GLU A 532 10.10 -38.90 15.94
CA GLU A 532 8.74 -39.43 16.11
C GLU A 532 7.91 -38.41 16.89
N PHE A 533 6.67 -38.22 16.46
CA PHE A 533 5.91 -36.99 16.73
C PHE A 533 5.79 -36.63 18.22
N SER A 534 6.19 -35.40 18.56
CA SER A 534 5.88 -34.76 19.83
C SER A 534 4.38 -34.46 19.92
N GLY A 535 3.66 -35.09 20.86
CA GLY A 535 2.26 -34.75 21.12
C GLY A 535 2.11 -33.29 21.56
N ILE A 536 1.24 -32.52 20.88
CA ILE A 536 0.85 -31.17 21.29
C ILE A 536 -0.55 -31.24 21.90
N TYR A 537 -0.66 -30.91 23.18
CA TYR A 537 -1.92 -30.95 23.92
C TYR A 537 -2.36 -29.55 24.28
N VAL A 538 -3.67 -29.30 24.26
CA VAL A 538 -4.25 -28.03 24.70
C VAL A 538 -5.35 -28.27 25.72
N ARG A 539 -5.45 -27.41 26.74
CA ARG A 539 -6.58 -27.35 27.68
C ARG A 539 -6.85 -25.91 28.12
N ASN A 540 -8.04 -25.68 28.65
CA ASN A 540 -8.46 -24.37 29.16
C ASN A 540 -8.85 -24.45 30.64
N PHE A 541 -8.58 -23.37 31.36
CA PHE A 541 -9.10 -23.11 32.70
C PHE A 541 -10.12 -21.98 32.62
N TYR A 542 -11.34 -22.22 33.09
CA TYR A 542 -12.41 -21.22 33.16
C TYR A 542 -13.38 -21.58 34.29
N ASN A 543 -13.93 -20.59 34.98
CA ASN A 543 -14.89 -20.76 36.08
C ASN A 543 -14.44 -21.80 37.13
N ASN A 544 -13.18 -21.69 37.57
CA ASN A 544 -12.54 -22.58 38.54
C ASN A 544 -12.52 -24.08 38.15
N HIS A 545 -12.58 -24.38 36.85
CA HIS A 545 -12.60 -25.74 36.30
C HIS A 545 -11.60 -25.88 35.15
N TRP A 546 -10.84 -26.99 35.13
CA TRP A 546 -9.94 -27.36 34.04
C TRP A 546 -10.66 -28.28 33.05
N SER A 547 -10.59 -27.97 31.76
CA SER A 547 -10.99 -28.93 30.73
C SER A 547 -10.04 -30.13 30.71
N ALA A 548 -10.52 -31.26 30.18
CA ALA A 548 -9.62 -32.35 29.78
C ALA A 548 -8.58 -31.84 28.76
N TRP A 549 -7.41 -32.49 28.74
CA TRP A 549 -6.42 -32.27 27.71
C TRP A 549 -6.93 -32.78 26.36
N LYS A 550 -6.83 -31.95 25.33
CA LYS A 550 -7.14 -32.31 23.95
C LYS A 550 -5.85 -32.38 23.16
N LEU A 551 -5.54 -33.56 22.62
CA LEU A 551 -4.48 -33.72 21.64
C LEU A 551 -4.85 -32.96 20.37
N LEU A 552 -3.95 -32.11 19.88
CA LEU A 552 -4.06 -31.51 18.55
C LEU A 552 -3.53 -32.53 17.54
N PRO A 553 -4.38 -33.07 16.64
CA PRO A 553 -3.94 -34.09 15.71
C PRO A 553 -2.98 -33.49 14.67
N PHE A 554 -1.71 -33.85 14.78
CA PHE A 554 -0.86 -34.04 13.62
C PHE A 554 -0.93 -35.54 13.31
N SER A 555 -1.61 -35.95 12.24
CA SER A 555 -1.63 -37.36 11.89
C SER A 555 -0.26 -37.76 11.37
N ASP A 556 0.38 -38.73 12.02
CA ASP A 556 1.56 -39.41 11.53
C ASP A 556 1.30 -39.86 10.09
N ALA A 557 2.10 -39.38 9.13
CA ALA A 557 1.95 -39.75 7.73
C ALA A 557 2.05 -41.28 7.50
N ASN A 558 2.59 -42.05 8.45
CA ASN A 558 2.92 -43.46 8.26
C ASN A 558 1.76 -44.46 8.52
N THR A 559 0.62 -44.06 9.09
CA THR A 559 -0.49 -45.01 9.37
C THR A 559 -1.55 -45.11 8.28
N ASN A 560 -1.54 -44.17 7.32
CA ASN A 560 -2.49 -44.12 6.20
C ASN A 560 -1.77 -44.28 4.85
N SER A 561 -0.80 -45.20 4.74
CA SER A 561 -0.17 -45.49 3.45
C SER A 561 -1.20 -46.10 2.50
N ILE A 562 -1.36 -45.53 1.30
CA ILE A 562 -2.18 -46.12 0.23
C ILE A 562 -1.25 -46.85 -0.75
N ASP A 563 -1.63 -48.06 -1.13
CA ASP A 563 -0.85 -48.87 -2.06
C ASP A 563 -1.04 -48.40 -3.53
N ALA A 564 -0.20 -48.90 -4.42
CA ALA A 564 -0.26 -48.63 -5.86
C ALA A 564 -1.58 -49.05 -6.52
N ASN A 565 -2.32 -49.96 -5.89
CA ASN A 565 -3.51 -50.60 -6.45
C ASN A 565 -4.82 -49.97 -5.98
N THR A 566 -4.74 -49.01 -5.07
CA THR A 566 -5.90 -48.35 -4.49
C THR A 566 -6.55 -47.46 -5.53
N ASN A 567 -7.86 -47.66 -5.76
CA ASN A 567 -8.65 -46.71 -6.56
C ASN A 567 -8.99 -45.48 -5.71
N TRP A 568 -8.46 -44.31 -6.08
CA TRP A 568 -8.56 -43.11 -5.25
C TRP A 568 -9.98 -42.55 -5.20
N ASN A 569 -10.89 -42.96 -6.08
CA ASN A 569 -12.30 -42.59 -5.96
C ASN A 569 -12.94 -43.13 -4.67
N ASN A 570 -12.40 -44.23 -4.13
CA ASN A 570 -12.89 -44.87 -2.90
C ASN A 570 -12.34 -44.22 -1.62
N LEU A 571 -11.34 -43.34 -1.74
CA LEU A 571 -10.72 -42.64 -0.61
C LEU A 571 -11.55 -41.42 -0.21
N ILE A 572 -12.64 -41.67 0.52
CA ILE A 572 -13.67 -40.67 0.85
C ILE A 572 -13.66 -40.22 2.30
N LYS A 573 -12.81 -40.81 3.15
CA LYS A 573 -12.68 -40.51 4.57
C LYS A 573 -11.69 -39.36 4.75
N SER A 574 -12.06 -38.37 5.57
CA SER A 574 -11.17 -37.24 5.85
C SER A 574 -9.86 -37.72 6.50
N GLY A 575 -8.72 -37.26 5.98
CA GLY A 575 -7.41 -37.62 6.48
C GLY A 575 -6.29 -37.31 5.49
N THR A 576 -5.06 -37.45 5.97
CA THR A 576 -3.86 -37.42 5.14
C THR A 576 -3.35 -38.84 4.95
N TYR A 577 -3.04 -39.19 3.71
CA TYR A 577 -2.59 -40.50 3.25
C TYR A 577 -1.20 -40.36 2.61
N LEU A 578 -0.28 -41.25 2.96
CA LEU A 578 1.04 -41.31 2.34
C LEU A 578 0.98 -42.19 1.09
N VAL A 579 1.56 -41.72 0.00
CA VAL A 579 1.58 -42.40 -1.30
C VAL A 579 3.02 -42.75 -1.65
N MET A 580 3.30 -44.04 -1.85
CA MET A 580 4.66 -44.55 -2.10
C MET A 580 4.65 -45.61 -3.21
N SER A 581 4.18 -45.24 -4.41
CA SER A 581 4.14 -46.15 -5.58
C SER A 581 5.06 -45.66 -6.70
N THR A 582 5.90 -46.57 -7.20
CA THR A 582 6.81 -46.29 -8.33
C THR A 582 6.16 -46.42 -9.71
N VAL A 583 4.90 -46.89 -9.81
CA VAL A 583 4.19 -47.04 -11.09
C VAL A 583 2.77 -46.49 -10.98
N PRO A 584 2.37 -45.48 -11.79
CA PRO A 584 0.97 -45.07 -11.90
C PRO A 584 0.20 -46.17 -12.63
N THR A 585 -0.60 -46.95 -11.90
CA THR A 585 -1.42 -48.01 -12.52
C THR A 585 -2.64 -47.38 -13.19
N ALA A 586 -2.84 -47.66 -14.48
CA ALA A 586 -3.99 -47.20 -15.25
C ALA A 586 -5.31 -47.75 -14.66
N GLY A 587 -6.34 -46.90 -14.53
CA GLY A 587 -7.65 -47.28 -13.99
C GLY A 587 -7.90 -46.97 -12.51
N HIS A 588 -6.89 -46.49 -11.77
CA HIS A 588 -7.01 -46.21 -10.32
C HIS A 588 -7.37 -44.75 -9.98
N ASN A 589 -7.70 -43.93 -10.98
CA ASN A 589 -8.16 -42.54 -10.83
C ASN A 589 -7.20 -41.63 -10.03
N ASN A 590 -5.90 -41.94 -10.09
CA ASN A 590 -4.81 -41.10 -9.60
C ASN A 590 -4.55 -39.92 -10.57
N PRO A 591 -3.86 -38.86 -10.13
CA PRO A 591 -3.51 -37.74 -11.00
C PRO A 591 -2.49 -38.14 -12.08
N PRO A 592 -2.52 -37.48 -13.26
CA PRO A 592 -1.56 -37.73 -14.32
C PRO A 592 -0.19 -37.18 -13.90
N THR A 593 0.71 -38.07 -13.48
CA THR A 593 2.07 -37.74 -13.02
C THR A 593 3.11 -38.36 -13.95
N ASN A 594 4.23 -37.66 -14.13
CA ASN A 594 5.37 -38.16 -14.89
C ASN A 594 6.43 -38.75 -13.93
N GLY A 595 6.39 -40.06 -13.67
CA GLY A 595 7.48 -40.74 -12.96
C GLY A 595 7.14 -41.39 -11.60
N GLY A 596 5.86 -41.66 -11.34
CA GLY A 596 5.41 -42.39 -10.14
C GLY A 596 4.54 -41.54 -9.22
N LEU A 597 3.95 -42.18 -8.21
CA LEU A 597 3.05 -41.58 -7.24
C LEU A 597 3.72 -41.59 -5.86
N TRP A 598 4.57 -40.61 -5.60
CA TRP A 598 5.24 -40.43 -4.30
C TRP A 598 4.78 -39.12 -3.69
N GLY A 599 4.38 -39.10 -2.42
CA GLY A 599 3.97 -37.87 -1.73
C GLY A 599 2.73 -38.05 -0.87
N PHE A 600 1.87 -37.02 -0.76
CA PHE A 600 0.76 -37.02 0.21
C PHE A 600 -0.58 -36.75 -0.47
N LEU A 601 -1.58 -37.59 -0.21
CA LEU A 601 -2.98 -37.33 -0.57
C LEU A 601 -3.74 -36.86 0.67
N VAL A 602 -4.35 -35.69 0.58
CA VAL A 602 -5.25 -35.14 1.60
C VAL A 602 -6.68 -35.27 1.11
N VAL A 603 -7.51 -35.97 1.87
CA VAL A 603 -8.95 -36.09 1.64
C VAL A 603 -9.66 -35.23 2.67
N GLN A 604 -10.59 -34.38 2.20
CA GLN A 604 -11.44 -33.57 3.06
C GLN A 604 -12.90 -33.89 2.73
N SER A 605 -13.65 -34.38 3.72
CA SER A 605 -15.10 -34.57 3.67
C SER A 605 -15.78 -33.53 4.56
N SER A 606 -16.79 -32.83 4.05
CA SER A 606 -17.42 -31.67 4.72
C SER A 606 -18.50 -32.01 5.76
N SER A 607 -18.38 -33.14 6.48
CA SER A 607 -19.35 -33.48 7.54
C SER A 607 -19.38 -32.46 8.69
N GLN A 608 -18.34 -31.63 8.83
CA GLN A 608 -18.25 -30.56 9.83
C GLN A 608 -18.92 -29.23 9.41
N LEU A 609 -19.33 -29.09 8.14
CA LEU A 609 -19.85 -27.83 7.57
C LEU A 609 -21.33 -27.93 7.11
N GLY A 610 -22.03 -29.02 7.42
CA GLY A 610 -23.43 -29.21 7.01
C GLY A 610 -23.63 -29.45 5.51
N LEU A 611 -22.56 -29.77 4.77
CA LEU A 611 -22.58 -30.02 3.32
C LEU A 611 -22.39 -31.52 3.05
N ASP A 612 -23.35 -32.35 3.47
CA ASP A 612 -23.28 -33.79 3.23
C ASP A 612 -23.28 -34.07 1.72
N GLY A 613 -22.16 -34.58 1.21
CA GLY A 613 -21.99 -34.97 -0.19
C GLY A 613 -20.80 -34.34 -0.93
N PHE A 614 -20.17 -33.29 -0.39
CA PHE A 614 -18.97 -32.70 -1.01
C PHE A 614 -17.68 -33.29 -0.45
N LYS A 615 -16.75 -33.66 -1.35
CA LYS A 615 -15.42 -34.16 -0.99
C LYS A 615 -14.35 -33.49 -1.84
N VAL A 616 -13.19 -33.26 -1.26
CA VAL A 616 -12.02 -32.70 -1.94
C VAL A 616 -10.85 -33.64 -1.75
N GLN A 617 -10.11 -33.88 -2.82
CA GLN A 617 -8.83 -34.57 -2.79
C GLN A 617 -7.74 -33.63 -3.29
N LYS A 618 -6.66 -33.52 -2.51
CA LYS A 618 -5.45 -32.76 -2.86
C LYS A 618 -4.26 -33.70 -2.78
N TYR A 619 -3.51 -33.83 -3.85
CA TYR A 619 -2.32 -34.66 -3.89
C TYR A 619 -1.08 -33.79 -4.07
N TYR A 620 -0.09 -33.96 -3.20
CA TYR A 620 1.19 -33.28 -3.23
C TYR A 620 2.23 -34.28 -3.70
N SER A 621 2.74 -34.12 -4.92
CA SER A 621 3.73 -35.02 -5.52
C SER A 621 5.14 -34.69 -5.03
N ALA A 622 5.93 -35.71 -4.73
CA ALA A 622 7.34 -35.64 -4.36
C ALA A 622 8.27 -35.92 -5.56
N VAL A 623 7.73 -36.42 -6.67
CA VAL A 623 8.52 -36.82 -7.86
C VAL A 623 8.26 -35.93 -9.07
N ASP A 624 7.08 -35.31 -9.16
CA ASP A 624 6.70 -34.45 -10.28
C ASP A 624 7.05 -32.98 -9.97
N GLY A 625 8.30 -32.71 -9.63
CA GLY A 625 8.79 -31.35 -9.33
C GLY A 625 8.09 -30.64 -8.17
N GLY A 626 7.48 -31.37 -7.22
CA GLY A 626 6.71 -30.78 -6.12
C GLY A 626 5.27 -30.39 -6.49
N MET A 627 4.79 -30.80 -7.67
CA MET A 627 3.48 -30.44 -8.18
C MET A 627 2.35 -30.87 -7.25
N SER A 628 1.36 -29.99 -7.08
CA SER A 628 0.13 -30.31 -6.36
C SER A 628 -1.03 -30.44 -7.33
N TYR A 629 -1.91 -31.42 -7.08
CA TYR A 629 -3.10 -31.70 -7.87
C TYR A 629 -4.34 -31.63 -6.99
N VAL A 630 -5.44 -31.16 -7.54
CA VAL A 630 -6.73 -31.07 -6.83
C VAL A 630 -7.87 -31.61 -7.69
N ARG A 631 -8.83 -32.27 -7.03
CA ARG A 631 -10.13 -32.61 -7.62
C ARG A 631 -11.23 -32.56 -6.57
N THR A 632 -12.48 -32.43 -7.03
CA THR A 632 -13.65 -32.37 -6.19
C THR A 632 -14.67 -33.43 -6.56
N TYR A 633 -15.46 -33.85 -5.59
CA TYR A 633 -16.62 -34.71 -5.75
C TYR A 633 -17.85 -33.93 -5.31
N SER A 634 -18.89 -33.90 -6.16
CA SER A 634 -20.15 -33.25 -5.88
C SER A 634 -21.23 -34.29 -5.53
N GLY A 635 -21.91 -34.12 -4.40
CA GLY A 635 -23.03 -34.98 -4.02
C GLY A 635 -24.26 -34.79 -4.93
N ALA A 636 -24.39 -33.61 -5.56
CA ALA A 636 -25.50 -33.30 -6.47
C ALA A 636 -25.33 -33.92 -7.87
N ASN A 637 -24.09 -34.27 -8.24
CA ASN A 637 -23.77 -34.98 -9.47
C ASN A 637 -22.60 -35.93 -9.15
N PRO A 638 -22.89 -37.20 -8.78
CA PRO A 638 -22.00 -38.12 -8.03
C PRO A 638 -20.81 -38.59 -8.88
N THR A 639 -19.96 -37.64 -9.24
CA THR A 639 -18.84 -37.81 -10.15
C THR A 639 -17.66 -37.00 -9.60
N TRP A 640 -16.47 -37.57 -9.73
CA TRP A 640 -15.23 -36.86 -9.46
C TRP A 640 -14.91 -35.96 -10.66
N SER A 641 -14.52 -34.72 -10.40
CA SER A 641 -13.92 -33.88 -11.42
C SER A 641 -12.61 -34.52 -11.92
N ARG A 642 -12.16 -34.12 -13.11
CA ARG A 642 -10.78 -34.37 -13.52
C ARG A 642 -9.80 -33.79 -12.49
N TRP A 643 -8.58 -34.31 -12.47
CA TRP A 643 -7.48 -33.72 -11.71
C TRP A 643 -7.01 -32.44 -12.37
N TYR A 644 -6.81 -31.39 -11.57
CA TYR A 644 -6.20 -30.13 -11.97
C TYR A 644 -4.85 -30.01 -11.29
N SER A 645 -3.78 -29.77 -12.04
CA SER A 645 -2.51 -29.35 -11.47
C SER A 645 -2.59 -27.90 -11.00
N THR A 646 -1.85 -27.59 -9.95
CA THR A 646 -1.59 -26.21 -9.53
C THR A 646 -0.56 -25.59 -10.46
N PRO A 647 -0.73 -24.32 -10.89
CA PRO A 647 0.25 -23.66 -11.74
C PRO A 647 1.62 -23.58 -11.05
N THR A 648 2.68 -23.93 -11.76
CA THR A 648 4.07 -23.74 -11.30
C THR A 648 4.54 -22.30 -11.50
N ASP A 649 5.66 -21.94 -10.86
CA ASP A 649 6.38 -20.69 -11.18
C ASP A 649 6.82 -20.65 -12.65
N ALA A 650 7.11 -21.81 -13.26
CA ALA A 650 7.41 -21.91 -14.69
C ALA A 650 6.19 -21.62 -15.55
N ASP A 651 5.00 -22.11 -15.17
CA ASP A 651 3.73 -21.79 -15.85
C ASP A 651 3.42 -20.30 -15.73
N ILE A 652 3.61 -19.72 -14.54
CA ILE A 652 3.45 -18.28 -14.30
C ILE A 652 4.46 -17.47 -15.11
N SER A 653 5.71 -17.94 -15.21
CA SER A 653 6.76 -17.30 -16.02
C SER A 653 6.46 -17.39 -17.52
N ASN A 654 5.96 -18.52 -18.00
CA ASN A 654 5.55 -18.70 -19.39
C ASN A 654 4.35 -17.82 -19.72
N LEU A 655 3.38 -17.71 -18.80
CA LEU A 655 2.27 -16.76 -18.90
C LEU A 655 2.76 -15.32 -18.96
N LYS A 656 3.69 -14.93 -18.07
CA LYS A 656 4.32 -13.60 -18.11
C LYS A 656 5.03 -13.35 -19.44
N ASN A 657 5.83 -14.29 -19.92
CA ASN A 657 6.53 -14.17 -21.20
C ASN A 657 5.56 -14.07 -22.38
N LEU A 658 4.47 -14.84 -22.37
CA LEU A 658 3.43 -14.76 -23.38
C LEU A 658 2.73 -13.40 -23.36
N ILE A 659 2.42 -12.87 -22.17
CA ILE A 659 1.82 -11.54 -21.99
C ILE A 659 2.76 -10.43 -22.42
N THR A 660 4.05 -10.51 -22.05
CA THR A 660 5.08 -9.56 -22.46
C THR A 660 5.29 -9.60 -23.97
N THR A 661 5.38 -10.79 -24.56
CA THR A 661 5.48 -10.99 -26.01
C THR A 661 4.25 -10.42 -26.71
N HIS A 662 3.04 -10.73 -26.23
CA HIS A 662 1.80 -10.17 -26.78
C HIS A 662 1.76 -8.64 -26.69
N SER A 663 2.10 -8.07 -25.53
CA SER A 663 2.09 -6.61 -25.29
C SER A 663 3.12 -5.86 -26.14
N SER A 664 4.26 -6.50 -26.39
CA SER A 664 5.33 -6.00 -27.26
C SER A 664 5.07 -6.28 -28.75
N ASN A 665 4.21 -7.25 -29.08
CA ASN A 665 3.89 -7.62 -30.45
C ASN A 665 3.11 -6.49 -31.12
N LYS A 666 3.83 -5.87 -32.04
CA LYS A 666 3.42 -4.76 -32.86
C LYS A 666 3.20 -5.22 -34.31
N SER A 667 2.69 -6.43 -34.54
CA SER A 667 2.61 -7.04 -35.87
C SER A 667 1.19 -7.49 -36.27
N ASN A 668 0.20 -7.25 -35.42
CA ASN A 668 -1.23 -7.51 -35.63
C ASN A 668 -1.98 -6.19 -35.38
N PRO A 669 -2.89 -5.69 -36.24
CA PRO A 669 -2.95 -4.27 -36.57
C PRO A 669 -3.07 -3.40 -35.32
N HIS A 670 -1.96 -2.76 -35.02
CA HIS A 670 -1.77 -1.77 -33.97
C HIS A 670 -0.90 -0.70 -34.66
N THR A 671 -0.95 0.57 -34.24
CA THR A 671 -0.42 1.69 -35.04
C THR A 671 -0.97 1.76 -36.46
N VAL A 672 -2.28 1.52 -36.62
CA VAL A 672 -2.97 1.64 -37.91
C VAL A 672 -2.80 3.07 -38.43
N THR A 673 -2.06 3.21 -39.53
CA THR A 673 -1.82 4.47 -40.21
C THR A 673 -3.07 4.92 -40.96
N ALA A 674 -3.21 6.22 -41.24
CA ALA A 674 -4.33 6.75 -42.02
C ALA A 674 -4.48 6.04 -43.40
N ALA A 675 -3.36 5.60 -43.99
CA ALA A 675 -3.37 4.81 -45.22
C ALA A 675 -4.05 3.43 -45.06
N GLN A 676 -3.89 2.79 -43.89
CA GLN A 676 -4.47 1.47 -43.61
C GLN A 676 -5.99 1.51 -43.33
N THR A 677 -6.55 2.67 -42.95
CA THR A 677 -8.00 2.85 -42.78
C THR A 677 -8.69 3.49 -43.99
N GLY A 678 -7.94 3.88 -45.01
CA GLY A 678 -8.46 4.72 -46.10
C GLY A 678 -8.82 6.15 -45.67
N ALA A 679 -8.37 6.57 -44.48
CA ALA A 679 -8.57 7.94 -44.01
C ALA A 679 -7.58 8.88 -44.71
N TYR A 680 -8.03 10.08 -45.04
CA TYR A 680 -7.16 11.09 -45.61
C TYR A 680 -6.08 11.50 -44.61
N THR A 681 -4.86 11.64 -45.10
CA THR A 681 -3.76 12.22 -44.35
C THR A 681 -4.09 13.67 -43.99
N LYS A 682 -3.39 14.22 -42.98
CA LYS A 682 -3.52 15.64 -42.62
C LYS A 682 -3.25 16.55 -43.83
N ALA A 683 -2.25 16.24 -44.65
CA ALA A 683 -1.90 17.03 -45.83
C ALA A 683 -3.01 17.04 -46.89
N GLU A 684 -3.64 15.89 -47.14
CA GLU A 684 -4.79 15.80 -48.05
C GLU A 684 -6.01 16.54 -47.51
N THR A 685 -6.25 16.46 -46.20
CA THR A 685 -7.33 17.19 -45.52
C THR A 685 -7.11 18.69 -45.60
N ASP A 686 -5.90 19.17 -45.28
CA ASP A 686 -5.53 20.58 -45.35
C ASP A 686 -5.65 21.11 -46.79
N THR A 687 -5.25 20.31 -47.78
CA THR A 687 -5.39 20.67 -49.20
C THR A 687 -6.85 20.83 -49.60
N ARG A 688 -7.72 19.88 -49.20
CA ARG A 688 -9.16 19.94 -49.50
C ARG A 688 -9.85 21.09 -48.79
N ILE A 689 -9.54 21.33 -47.52
CA ILE A 689 -10.09 22.44 -46.75
C ILE A 689 -9.63 23.78 -47.35
N ASN A 690 -8.34 23.94 -47.66
CA ASN A 690 -7.84 25.16 -48.29
C ASN A 690 -8.47 25.38 -49.67
N SER A 691 -8.68 24.32 -50.45
CA SER A 691 -9.40 24.42 -51.73
C SER A 691 -10.86 24.85 -51.52
N HIS A 692 -11.54 24.35 -50.49
CA HIS A 692 -12.91 24.73 -50.18
C HIS A 692 -12.99 26.19 -49.71
N VAL A 693 -12.14 26.60 -48.77
CA VAL A 693 -12.10 27.97 -48.21
C VAL A 693 -11.76 29.01 -49.29
N ASN A 694 -10.89 28.67 -50.23
CA ASN A 694 -10.46 29.59 -51.30
C ASN A 694 -11.36 29.54 -52.54
N ASN A 695 -12.23 28.55 -52.66
CA ASN A 695 -13.21 28.55 -53.74
C ASN A 695 -14.11 29.76 -53.53
N LYS A 696 -14.13 30.69 -54.51
CA LYS A 696 -15.03 31.86 -54.56
C LYS A 696 -16.10 31.76 -55.66
N SER A 697 -16.25 30.58 -56.26
CA SER A 697 -17.07 30.30 -57.45
C SER A 697 -18.49 29.71 -57.19
N ASN A 698 -18.97 29.59 -55.94
CA ASN A 698 -20.21 28.89 -55.56
C ASN A 698 -20.91 29.61 -54.38
N PRO A 699 -22.05 30.28 -54.58
CA PRO A 699 -22.25 31.68 -54.18
C PRO A 699 -21.69 32.04 -52.79
N HIS A 700 -20.41 32.38 -52.76
CA HIS A 700 -19.69 32.97 -51.63
C HIS A 700 -19.02 34.26 -52.13
N ALA A 701 -18.99 35.29 -51.29
CA ALA A 701 -18.74 36.69 -51.70
C ALA A 701 -19.82 37.26 -52.65
N VAL A 702 -21.11 36.99 -52.35
CA VAL A 702 -22.24 37.59 -53.06
C VAL A 702 -22.17 39.12 -53.02
N THR A 703 -22.24 39.74 -54.19
CA THR A 703 -22.23 41.19 -54.37
C THR A 703 -23.63 41.77 -54.19
N ALA A 704 -23.73 43.07 -53.89
CA ALA A 704 -25.02 43.76 -53.80
C ALA A 704 -25.89 43.57 -55.07
N GLY A 705 -25.26 43.50 -56.24
CA GLY A 705 -25.94 43.21 -57.50
C GLY A 705 -26.54 41.80 -57.58
N GLN A 706 -25.94 40.81 -56.92
CA GLN A 706 -26.44 39.43 -56.88
C GLN A 706 -27.63 39.25 -55.92
N THR A 707 -27.83 40.17 -54.97
CA THR A 707 -28.97 40.14 -54.04
C THR A 707 -30.05 41.17 -54.36
N GLY A 708 -29.84 42.02 -55.37
CA GLY A 708 -30.73 43.14 -55.69
C GLY A 708 -30.66 44.29 -54.68
N ALA A 709 -29.64 44.32 -53.82
CA ALA A 709 -29.41 45.41 -52.87
C ALA A 709 -28.70 46.59 -53.54
N TYR A 710 -28.99 47.82 -53.08
CA TYR A 710 -28.27 49.02 -53.51
C TYR A 710 -26.79 48.94 -53.10
N SER A 711 -25.90 49.35 -53.99
CA SER A 711 -24.49 49.51 -53.70
C SER A 711 -24.25 50.66 -52.70
N LYS A 712 -23.10 50.65 -52.02
CA LYS A 712 -22.69 51.74 -51.12
C LYS A 712 -22.72 53.11 -51.82
N GLY A 713 -22.30 53.18 -53.09
CA GLY A 713 -22.30 54.42 -53.87
C GLY A 713 -23.71 54.98 -54.11
N GLU A 714 -24.70 54.11 -54.33
CA GLU A 714 -26.10 54.51 -54.50
C GLU A 714 -26.72 55.01 -53.19
N VAL A 715 -26.41 54.34 -52.07
CA VAL A 715 -26.86 54.79 -50.75
C VAL A 715 -26.23 56.14 -50.40
N ASP A 716 -24.91 56.28 -50.56
CA ASP A 716 -24.19 57.52 -50.28
C ASP A 716 -24.72 58.68 -51.15
N GLY A 717 -25.04 58.41 -52.43
CA GLY A 717 -25.66 59.40 -53.32
C GLY A 717 -27.06 59.84 -52.88
N LYS A 718 -27.90 58.89 -52.43
CA LYS A 718 -29.24 59.19 -51.89
C LYS A 718 -29.16 59.99 -50.58
N VAL A 719 -28.24 59.63 -49.68
CA VAL A 719 -28.02 60.36 -48.42
C VAL A 719 -27.57 61.79 -48.69
N LYS A 720 -26.62 61.99 -49.60
CA LYS A 720 -26.13 63.34 -49.95
C LYS A 720 -27.24 64.23 -50.53
N THR A 721 -28.16 63.64 -51.29
CA THR A 721 -29.33 64.35 -51.82
C THR A 721 -30.26 64.81 -50.68
N LEU A 722 -30.51 63.93 -49.71
CA LEU A 722 -31.28 64.24 -48.50
C LEU A 722 -30.62 65.29 -47.61
N GLU A 723 -29.29 65.23 -47.44
CA GLU A 723 -28.51 66.21 -46.68
C GLU A 723 -28.61 67.60 -47.31
N SER A 724 -28.51 67.68 -48.64
CA SER A 724 -28.63 68.92 -49.40
C SER A 724 -30.03 69.55 -49.22
N ALA A 725 -31.08 68.75 -49.38
CA ALA A 725 -32.47 69.20 -49.16
C ALA A 725 -32.71 69.65 -47.71
N THR A 726 -32.14 68.95 -46.72
CA THR A 726 -32.26 69.31 -45.31
C THR A 726 -31.55 70.62 -44.99
N GLN A 727 -30.39 70.87 -45.61
CA GLN A 727 -29.63 72.09 -45.42
C GLN A 727 -30.34 73.31 -46.04
N GLU A 728 -30.95 73.14 -47.21
CA GLU A 728 -31.81 74.16 -47.82
C GLU A 728 -32.98 74.52 -46.90
N LEU A 729 -33.70 73.52 -46.38
CA LEU A 729 -34.82 73.73 -45.45
C LEU A 729 -34.38 74.47 -44.18
N ARG A 730 -33.25 74.09 -43.56
CA ARG A 730 -32.72 74.79 -42.37
C ARG A 730 -32.40 76.25 -42.66
N THR A 731 -31.85 76.53 -43.84
CA THR A 731 -31.47 77.89 -44.23
C THR A 731 -32.72 78.76 -44.39
N THR A 732 -33.77 78.23 -45.03
CA THR A 732 -35.08 78.88 -45.15
C THR A 732 -35.70 79.16 -43.78
N ILE A 733 -35.74 78.17 -42.88
CA ILE A 733 -36.31 78.34 -41.53
C ILE A 733 -35.57 79.42 -40.75
N LYS A 734 -34.22 79.43 -40.80
CA LYS A 734 -33.43 80.48 -40.13
C LYS A 734 -33.76 81.87 -40.66
N GLY A 735 -33.89 82.03 -41.98
CA GLY A 735 -34.26 83.30 -42.61
C GLY A 735 -35.65 83.80 -42.17
N HIS A 736 -36.62 82.90 -42.08
CA HIS A 736 -37.96 83.24 -41.56
C HIS A 736 -37.92 83.64 -40.08
N HIS A 737 -37.15 82.91 -39.25
CA HIS A 737 -37.03 83.20 -37.82
C HIS A 737 -36.35 84.55 -37.56
N THR A 738 -35.28 84.88 -38.29
CA THR A 738 -34.63 86.20 -38.19
C THR A 738 -35.58 87.33 -38.58
N THR A 739 -36.40 87.12 -39.62
CA THR A 739 -37.39 88.11 -40.05
C THR A 739 -38.47 88.30 -39.00
N LEU A 740 -38.92 87.23 -38.36
CA LEU A 740 -39.91 87.27 -37.27
C LEU A 740 -39.39 88.05 -36.05
N ILE A 741 -38.13 87.83 -35.65
CA ILE A 741 -37.49 88.54 -34.54
C ILE A 741 -37.41 90.03 -34.85
N TRP A 742 -36.98 90.42 -36.05
CA TRP A 742 -36.94 91.83 -36.46
C TRP A 742 -38.32 92.48 -36.43
N MET A 743 -39.37 91.78 -36.90
CA MET A 743 -40.75 92.26 -36.79
C MET A 743 -41.19 92.43 -35.33
N GLN A 744 -40.85 91.51 -34.43
CA GLN A 744 -41.17 91.62 -33.00
C GLN A 744 -40.44 92.78 -32.31
N VAL A 745 -39.17 93.01 -32.64
CA VAL A 745 -38.37 94.12 -32.10
C VAL A 745 -38.92 95.46 -32.56
N ILE A 746 -39.27 95.59 -33.85
CA ILE A 746 -39.92 96.80 -34.37
C ILE A 746 -41.26 97.05 -33.68
N LEU A 747 -42.07 96.00 -33.49
CA LEU A 747 -43.35 96.11 -32.80
C LEU A 747 -43.19 96.58 -31.34
N HIS A 748 -42.21 96.02 -30.61
CA HIS A 748 -41.90 96.45 -29.23
C HIS A 748 -41.41 97.90 -29.18
N LEU A 749 -40.52 98.32 -30.08
CA LEU A 749 -40.05 99.71 -30.16
C LEU A 749 -41.18 100.68 -30.48
N CYS A 750 -42.10 100.31 -31.38
CA CYS A 750 -43.30 101.11 -31.68
C CYS A 750 -44.23 101.23 -30.45
N MET A 751 -44.45 100.14 -29.70
CA MET A 751 -45.27 100.19 -28.48
C MET A 751 -44.62 101.04 -27.37
N VAL A 752 -43.31 100.92 -27.16
CA VAL A 752 -42.56 101.73 -26.17
C VAL A 752 -42.55 103.21 -26.55
N GLY A 753 -42.42 103.52 -27.84
CA GLY A 753 -42.50 104.89 -28.36
C GLY A 753 -43.88 105.52 -28.17
N GLN A 754 -44.96 104.76 -28.40
CA GLN A 754 -46.32 105.23 -28.13
C GLN A 754 -46.59 105.44 -26.64
N LEU A 755 -46.06 104.58 -25.75
CA LEU A 755 -46.16 104.78 -24.31
C LEU A 755 -45.41 106.06 -23.85
N HIS A 756 -44.23 106.32 -24.40
CA HIS A 756 -43.46 107.55 -24.09
C HIS A 756 -44.12 108.83 -24.61
N MET A 757 -44.83 108.77 -25.74
CA MET A 757 -45.64 109.89 -26.22
C MET A 757 -46.91 110.09 -25.38
N ALA A 758 -47.51 109.01 -24.88
CA ALA A 758 -48.66 109.10 -23.96
C ALA A 758 -48.26 109.70 -22.60
N SER A 759 -47.09 109.34 -22.05
CA SER A 759 -46.60 109.87 -20.77
C SER A 759 -46.14 111.32 -20.83
N ARG A 760 -45.63 111.81 -21.98
CA ARG A 760 -45.30 113.24 -22.17
C ARG A 760 -46.52 114.16 -22.35
N LYS A 761 -47.70 113.62 -22.70
CA LYS A 761 -48.96 114.40 -22.69
C LYS A 761 -49.64 114.46 -21.32
N PHE A 762 -49.22 113.63 -20.36
CA PHE A 762 -49.73 113.65 -18.99
C PHE A 762 -48.94 114.57 -18.04
N PHE A 763 -47.80 115.10 -18.48
CA PHE A 763 -47.08 116.19 -17.83
C PHE A 763 -47.07 117.43 -18.75
N CYS A 764 -48.27 118.00 -18.94
CA CYS A 764 -48.44 119.43 -19.07
C CYS A 764 -48.57 120.03 -17.67
#